data_AF-A0A3S1BGN2-F1
#
_entry.id   AF-A0A3S1BGN2-F1
#
_cell.length_a   1.000
_cell.length_b   1.000
_cell.length_c   1.000
_cell.angle_alpha   90.00
_cell.angle_beta   90.00
_cell.angle_gamma   90.00
#
_symmetry.space_group_name_H-M   'P 1'
#
loop_
_entity.id
_entity.type
_entity.pdbx_description
1 polymer ?
#
loop_
_entity_poly.entity_id
_entity_poly.type
_entity_poly.pdbx_seq_one_letter_code
_entity_poly.pdbx_strand_id
1 'polypeptide(L)'
;MKVFRKKVIVSTLVLSLFAASIGSLPLSQQGLISKLNLTQTANAAEFEQSRTPFFDRLNELYAALASDPGGLQDVFNLRDEIRAYSLTPDDYNVISPLWAKVSARLPESVDRAELKENLIRLIKTASSLQTVSDLENLRTDPEFISALKAVASASGHEDIGVDDFLVFLLGDGGSLKGLEGTVSSLLENMQLVQLIGLIGNSQATTEVLLQATDKVLSDPDAYKFSLIMNELDISPADVRMLVNYFQGRLQNSDRAINALTMAYVRASVKDSVLISEDGRKHIYSLQALGVDIPSFVLKWSKISGDESVTVASNGVITIPEGIESGTAVVQAQLINPYGGKGIVIFEKAVTLGDATTPGEETVFPAEQFLERMNKLHAALAAGDQADIQDVQNLRDEIAGLDPTLDQALIDPIWAKVESRLPANVNPDALKASLFQIFTAVGSFQYDPNASELEAIRTNPEFRATLKAIAAAGGDANIVMDDFLLFMFGDGDSHKGIEGTVRDLLASMTSSELIGLLGNNQAITSIVLQATNQLLSETEAYKFSSILAKLDITSLELGSTVLNYQARLQNIEPATHAMTVAYMRSESSEVVNESEDGRQHIYSLKVLGVDIPAIALQWSKVSGSDDVNVLPNGTVTIPRRVASASAVIQAELINPYGGAGKVIFERDVTLTAAAEEGNVFPVELFLEEMNTLRNALIEGGTSDVKDVKKLRDELIGLNFNKDQTLIDPIWKPIAAKLPASVDKNQLKMGLFNIIKAVGSVPYDVEASQLESILSNSEFQATLDTLTDAGGGSNLKIDDFLILLFGDGGSNKGVQGRVHDTIANMSSKELAKVLSNKNGLETVKSNALAAVLADKDNYVLSEVLYNLGAKPVDVASVVQKFKNKLKYDEQAIKALSAAYIRTETESSVKITDNGRQHQYTLKVLGVEIPSSSVKWKKDSGSKDVKVDSNGKVSISKKVQQGTAVIQASLVNYLGGSSKVIFEQEVTLINGVEDPEAMINNIIKSLKVELADIKVRLQAATNDSERVQLILDVVQAGNDSYDQINEIDVSKSIKNKAIKDVKNQVTQMTNLILKDLMKF
;
A
#
# COMPACT_ATOMS: atom_id res chain seq x y z
N MET A 1 -31.13 27.21 50.07
CA MET A 1 -31.02 25.95 49.31
C MET A 1 -30.72 26.27 47.84
N LYS A 2 -29.53 26.78 47.54
CA LYS A 2 -28.99 27.09 46.21
C LYS A 2 -27.49 27.35 46.41
N VAL A 3 -26.64 26.33 46.25
CA VAL A 3 -25.19 26.33 45.91
C VAL A 3 -24.74 24.88 46.17
N PHE A 4 -24.77 23.99 45.17
CA PHE A 4 -24.02 22.72 45.16
C PHE A 4 -24.23 21.99 43.82
N ARG A 5 -23.63 22.46 42.73
CA ARG A 5 -23.47 21.68 41.49
C ARG A 5 -22.24 22.16 40.72
N LYS A 6 -21.24 21.28 40.60
CA LYS A 6 -20.03 21.26 39.74
C LYS A 6 -19.06 20.31 40.48
N LYS A 7 -18.77 19.07 40.02
CA LYS A 7 -17.52 18.68 39.32
C LYS A 7 -17.48 17.13 39.02
N VAL A 8 -17.33 16.61 37.77
CA VAL A 8 -17.26 15.11 37.46
C VAL A 8 -16.34 14.64 36.28
N ILE A 9 -15.69 15.48 35.49
CA ILE A 9 -15.27 15.00 34.15
C ILE A 9 -14.10 14.00 34.09
N VAL A 10 -12.92 14.34 34.63
CA VAL A 10 -11.73 13.52 34.39
C VAL A 10 -11.78 12.18 35.09
N SER A 11 -12.47 12.13 36.21
CA SER A 11 -12.67 10.86 36.86
C SER A 11 -13.60 9.95 36.11
N THR A 12 -14.47 10.49 35.27
CA THR A 12 -15.26 9.60 34.45
C THR A 12 -14.34 8.92 33.42
N LEU A 13 -13.42 9.63 32.77
CA LEU A 13 -12.35 9.06 31.90
C LEU A 13 -11.50 7.96 32.58
N VAL A 14 -11.23 8.12 33.88
CA VAL A 14 -10.50 7.12 34.65
C VAL A 14 -11.39 5.94 35.07
N LEU A 15 -12.68 6.18 35.32
CA LEU A 15 -13.69 5.13 35.48
C LEU A 15 -13.83 4.31 34.21
N SER A 16 -13.68 4.88 33.00
CA SER A 16 -13.59 4.06 31.78
C SER A 16 -12.31 3.26 31.72
N LEU A 17 -11.18 3.72 32.27
CA LEU A 17 -9.99 2.88 32.35
C LEU A 17 -10.22 1.66 33.26
N PHE A 18 -10.89 1.85 34.38
CA PHE A 18 -11.30 0.77 35.30
C PHE A 18 -12.39 -0.14 34.70
N ALA A 19 -13.41 0.46 34.10
CA ALA A 19 -14.56 -0.26 33.56
C ALA A 19 -14.28 -0.86 32.18
N ALA A 20 -13.31 -0.35 31.42
CA ALA A 20 -12.84 -0.97 30.19
C ALA A 20 -11.90 -2.14 30.48
N SER A 21 -10.97 -1.98 31.42
CA SER A 21 -10.10 -3.09 31.85
C SER A 21 -10.84 -4.22 32.58
N ILE A 22 -12.02 -3.97 33.16
CA ILE A 22 -12.77 -4.95 33.96
C ILE A 22 -14.18 -5.25 33.37
N GLY A 23 -14.62 -4.55 32.32
CA GLY A 23 -16.02 -4.64 31.86
C GLY A 23 -16.31 -4.31 30.39
N SER A 24 -15.37 -3.77 29.61
CA SER A 24 -15.60 -3.49 28.18
C SER A 24 -15.31 -4.68 27.27
N LEU A 25 -15.14 -5.89 27.81
CA LEU A 25 -15.19 -7.06 26.97
C LEU A 25 -16.62 -7.15 26.39
N PRO A 26 -16.82 -7.17 25.06
CA PRO A 26 -18.13 -7.33 24.45
C PRO A 26 -18.63 -8.76 24.66
N LEU A 27 -19.10 -9.04 25.86
CA LEU A 27 -19.56 -10.35 26.29
C LEU A 27 -21.09 -10.45 26.02
N SER A 28 -21.47 -10.87 24.81
CA SER A 28 -22.85 -11.22 24.48
C SER A 28 -23.15 -12.66 24.89
N GLN A 29 -24.32 -12.94 25.50
CA GLN A 29 -24.76 -14.31 25.84
C GLN A 29 -24.93 -15.23 24.61
N GLN A 30 -25.08 -14.65 23.42
CA GLN A 30 -25.04 -15.34 22.14
C GLN A 30 -23.66 -15.03 21.55
N GLY A 31 -22.75 -16.00 21.49
CA GLY A 31 -21.34 -15.79 21.11
C GLY A 31 -21.21 -14.90 19.87
N LEU A 32 -20.19 -14.04 19.84
CA LEU A 32 -20.02 -12.94 18.87
C LEU A 32 -20.28 -13.39 17.42
N ILE A 33 -19.80 -14.57 17.05
CA ILE A 33 -19.96 -15.21 15.72
C ILE A 33 -21.44 -15.43 15.34
N SER A 34 -22.30 -15.82 16.28
CA SER A 34 -23.72 -16.11 16.00
C SER A 34 -24.55 -14.86 15.68
N LYS A 35 -24.09 -13.67 16.10
CA LYS A 35 -24.71 -12.38 15.76
C LYS A 35 -24.02 -11.66 14.61
N LEU A 36 -22.85 -12.13 14.18
CA LEU A 36 -22.08 -11.45 13.15
C LEU A 36 -22.67 -11.58 11.75
N ASN A 37 -23.52 -12.58 11.47
CA ASN A 37 -24.27 -12.77 10.21
C ASN A 37 -23.66 -12.00 9.02
N LEU A 38 -22.40 -12.31 8.68
CA LEU A 38 -21.51 -11.53 7.78
C LEU A 38 -21.93 -11.65 6.30
N THR A 39 -23.21 -11.85 6.06
CA THR A 39 -23.87 -11.74 4.77
C THR A 39 -24.85 -10.57 4.82
N GLN A 40 -24.31 -9.34 4.79
CA GLN A 40 -24.81 -8.17 4.02
C GLN A 40 -24.30 -6.81 4.60
N THR A 41 -23.66 -6.04 3.72
CA THR A 41 -23.53 -4.56 3.65
C THR A 41 -22.59 -3.76 4.58
N ALA A 42 -21.58 -3.16 3.93
CA ALA A 42 -21.10 -1.75 3.94
C ALA A 42 -20.17 -1.23 5.07
N ASN A 43 -18.96 -0.79 4.64
CA ASN A 43 -17.90 -0.02 5.33
C ASN A 43 -16.94 -0.78 6.27
N ALA A 44 -15.92 -1.50 5.75
CA ALA A 44 -14.90 -2.09 6.63
C ALA A 44 -13.48 -2.35 6.06
N ALA A 45 -13.05 -1.86 4.89
CA ALA A 45 -11.83 -2.39 4.27
C ALA A 45 -10.48 -1.77 4.72
N GLU A 46 -10.42 -0.53 5.22
CA GLU A 46 -9.18 0.01 5.85
C GLU A 46 -9.04 -0.40 7.33
N PHE A 47 -10.00 -1.18 7.80
CA PHE A 47 -10.38 -1.28 9.18
C PHE A 47 -10.28 -2.70 9.75
N GLU A 48 -10.09 -3.69 8.88
CA GLU A 48 -9.95 -5.10 9.26
C GLU A 48 -8.54 -5.45 9.76
N GLN A 49 -7.47 -4.85 9.21
CA GLN A 49 -6.10 -5.28 9.55
C GLN A 49 -5.65 -4.98 10.99
N SER A 50 -6.18 -3.93 11.64
CA SER A 50 -5.89 -3.62 13.05
C SER A 50 -6.88 -4.24 14.05
N ARG A 51 -7.96 -4.88 13.56
CA ARG A 51 -9.08 -5.37 14.39
C ARG A 51 -9.06 -6.87 14.65
N THR A 52 -8.54 -7.69 13.74
CA THR A 52 -8.56 -9.15 13.88
C THR A 52 -7.90 -9.64 15.18
N PRO A 53 -6.65 -9.21 15.52
CA PRO A 53 -6.00 -9.70 16.74
C PRO A 53 -6.74 -9.29 18.03
N PHE A 54 -7.37 -8.12 18.02
CA PHE A 54 -8.14 -7.64 19.16
C PHE A 54 -9.43 -8.45 19.37
N PHE A 55 -10.23 -8.66 18.32
CA PHE A 55 -11.46 -9.43 18.45
C PHE A 55 -11.19 -10.91 18.74
N ASP A 56 -10.12 -11.48 18.18
CA ASP A 56 -9.68 -12.84 18.50
C ASP A 56 -9.35 -12.95 19.98
N ARG A 57 -8.59 -12.01 20.53
CA ARG A 57 -8.25 -11.98 21.95
C ARG A 57 -9.48 -11.84 22.85
N LEU A 58 -10.44 -10.99 22.47
CA LEU A 58 -11.72 -10.88 23.19
C LEU A 58 -12.52 -12.17 23.14
N ASN A 59 -12.54 -12.85 21.99
CA ASN A 59 -13.24 -14.12 21.82
C ASN A 59 -12.59 -15.21 22.68
N GLU A 60 -11.26 -15.27 22.76
CA GLU A 60 -10.52 -16.16 23.66
C GLU A 60 -10.90 -15.90 25.12
N LEU A 61 -10.88 -14.65 25.56
CA LEU A 61 -11.24 -14.27 26.93
C LEU A 61 -12.72 -14.56 27.24
N TYR A 62 -13.62 -14.34 26.27
CA TYR A 62 -15.04 -14.71 26.41
C TYR A 62 -15.20 -16.23 26.54
N ALA A 63 -14.57 -17.01 25.66
CA ALA A 63 -14.62 -18.47 25.72
C ALA A 63 -14.05 -19.00 27.04
N ALA A 64 -12.95 -18.40 27.50
CA ALA A 64 -12.39 -18.68 28.81
C ALA A 64 -13.37 -18.32 29.93
N LEU A 65 -14.00 -17.14 29.93
CA LEU A 65 -15.04 -16.79 30.92
C LEU A 65 -16.25 -17.72 30.87
N ALA A 66 -16.72 -18.08 29.68
CA ALA A 66 -17.93 -18.89 29.48
C ALA A 66 -17.80 -20.32 30.04
N SER A 67 -16.57 -20.83 30.15
CA SER A 67 -16.30 -22.10 30.85
C SER A 67 -16.46 -22.01 32.38
N ASP A 68 -16.63 -20.81 32.93
CA ASP A 68 -17.06 -20.56 34.32
C ASP A 68 -18.33 -19.68 34.33
N PRO A 69 -19.54 -20.28 34.26
CA PRO A 69 -20.79 -19.54 34.24
C PRO A 69 -20.96 -18.59 35.45
N GLY A 70 -20.39 -18.92 36.61
CA GLY A 70 -20.41 -18.07 37.79
C GLY A 70 -19.55 -16.82 37.59
N GLY A 71 -18.31 -17.00 37.12
CA GLY A 71 -17.40 -15.91 36.78
C GLY A 71 -17.96 -15.00 35.68
N LEU A 72 -18.53 -15.59 34.62
CA LEU A 72 -19.20 -14.82 33.56
C LEU A 72 -20.37 -13.97 34.13
N GLN A 73 -21.17 -14.56 35.03
CA GLN A 73 -22.26 -13.83 35.67
C GLN A 73 -21.75 -12.72 36.60
N ASP A 74 -20.63 -12.92 37.31
CA ASP A 74 -20.03 -11.88 38.14
C ASP A 74 -19.55 -10.67 37.30
N VAL A 75 -19.00 -10.92 36.11
CA VAL A 75 -18.65 -9.84 35.14
C VAL A 75 -19.90 -9.12 34.65
N PHE A 76 -20.97 -9.84 34.32
CA PHE A 76 -22.26 -9.23 33.96
C PHE A 76 -22.87 -8.40 35.09
N ASN A 77 -22.81 -8.89 36.33
CA ASN A 77 -23.32 -8.16 37.49
C ASN A 77 -22.57 -6.84 37.69
N LEU A 78 -21.23 -6.83 37.55
CA LEU A 78 -20.46 -5.60 37.61
C LEU A 78 -20.83 -4.64 36.49
N ARG A 79 -20.93 -5.12 35.24
CA ARG A 79 -21.34 -4.29 34.10
C ARG A 79 -22.69 -3.63 34.33
N ASP A 80 -23.68 -4.41 34.78
CA ASP A 80 -25.02 -3.91 35.03
C ASP A 80 -25.04 -2.93 36.22
N GLU A 81 -24.21 -3.17 37.23
CA GLU A 81 -23.99 -2.24 38.35
C GLU A 81 -23.39 -0.90 37.88
N ILE A 82 -22.35 -0.92 37.03
CA ILE A 82 -21.74 0.29 36.46
C ILE A 82 -22.76 1.07 35.61
N ARG A 83 -23.55 0.37 34.78
CA ARG A 83 -24.61 0.97 33.97
C ARG A 83 -25.65 1.68 34.84
N ALA A 84 -26.07 1.03 35.93
CA ALA A 84 -27.04 1.55 36.88
C ALA A 84 -26.45 2.61 37.83
N TYR A 85 -25.12 2.70 37.95
CA TYR A 85 -24.46 3.57 38.92
C TYR A 85 -24.81 5.04 38.68
N SER A 86 -25.38 5.68 39.69
CA SER A 86 -25.73 7.09 39.66
C SER A 86 -24.83 7.84 40.63
N LEU A 87 -24.10 8.83 40.10
CA LEU A 87 -23.13 9.60 40.88
C LEU A 87 -23.83 10.37 42.02
N THR A 88 -23.42 10.07 43.24
CA THR A 88 -23.81 10.71 44.50
C THR A 88 -22.97 11.96 44.77
N PRO A 89 -23.43 12.90 45.62
CA PRO A 89 -22.65 14.07 46.04
C PRO A 89 -21.22 13.77 46.49
N ASP A 90 -21.00 12.63 47.15
CA ASP A 90 -19.67 12.20 47.58
C ASP A 90 -18.78 11.79 46.40
N ASP A 91 -19.35 11.18 45.35
CA ASP A 91 -18.60 10.88 44.12
C ASP A 91 -18.09 12.20 43.50
N TYR A 92 -18.93 13.23 43.44
CA TYR A 92 -18.50 14.55 42.95
C TYR A 92 -17.30 15.09 43.73
N ASN A 93 -17.14 14.80 45.03
CA ASN A 93 -16.02 15.28 45.83
C ASN A 93 -14.69 14.61 45.49
N VAL A 94 -14.68 13.32 45.19
CA VAL A 94 -13.45 12.62 44.77
C VAL A 94 -13.05 12.98 43.34
N ILE A 95 -14.04 13.30 42.53
CA ILE A 95 -13.83 13.70 41.14
C ILE A 95 -13.45 15.18 41.00
N SER A 96 -13.75 15.96 42.03
CA SER A 96 -13.56 17.40 42.07
C SER A 96 -12.17 17.89 41.67
N PRO A 97 -11.07 17.34 42.21
CA PRO A 97 -9.72 17.79 41.88
C PRO A 97 -9.40 17.57 40.41
N LEU A 98 -9.81 16.41 39.90
CA LEU A 98 -9.59 15.97 38.54
C LEU A 98 -10.36 16.83 37.52
N TRP A 99 -11.63 17.13 37.77
CA TRP A 99 -12.37 18.07 36.94
C TRP A 99 -11.83 19.50 37.02
N ALA A 100 -11.30 19.92 38.17
CA ALA A 100 -10.72 21.25 38.31
C ALA A 100 -9.58 21.46 37.31
N LYS A 101 -8.73 20.44 37.10
CA LYS A 101 -7.62 20.45 36.14
C LYS A 101 -8.09 20.68 34.70
N VAL A 102 -9.12 19.96 34.23
CA VAL A 102 -9.67 20.16 32.87
C VAL A 102 -10.48 21.43 32.74
N SER A 103 -11.36 21.72 33.71
CA SER A 103 -12.19 22.92 33.66
C SER A 103 -11.41 24.23 33.75
N ALA A 104 -10.19 24.20 34.27
CA ALA A 104 -9.29 25.35 34.30
C ALA A 104 -8.77 25.72 32.90
N ARG A 105 -8.76 24.77 31.96
CA ARG A 105 -8.19 24.95 30.61
C ARG A 105 -9.23 24.92 29.49
N LEU A 106 -10.47 24.57 29.79
CA LEU A 106 -11.56 24.63 28.81
C LEU A 106 -11.86 26.08 28.39
N PRO A 107 -12.05 26.33 27.08
CA PRO A 107 -12.54 27.61 26.57
C PRO A 107 -13.86 28.04 27.23
N GLU A 108 -14.10 29.34 27.36
CA GLU A 108 -15.35 29.86 27.94
C GLU A 108 -16.60 29.48 27.11
N SER A 109 -16.42 29.17 25.83
CA SER A 109 -17.47 28.73 24.91
C SER A 109 -18.01 27.33 25.18
N VAL A 110 -17.28 26.50 25.94
CA VAL A 110 -17.69 25.11 26.21
C VAL A 110 -18.68 25.06 27.37
N ASP A 111 -19.86 24.47 27.15
CA ASP A 111 -20.79 24.16 28.24
C ASP A 111 -20.21 23.05 29.13
N ARG A 112 -19.63 23.49 30.23
CA ARG A 112 -19.00 22.64 31.26
C ARG A 112 -19.97 21.67 31.93
N ALA A 113 -21.27 21.91 31.92
CA ALA A 113 -22.27 21.01 32.48
C ALA A 113 -22.65 19.91 31.47
N GLU A 114 -22.83 20.29 30.21
CA GLU A 114 -23.12 19.36 29.11
C GLU A 114 -21.94 18.44 28.81
N LEU A 115 -20.73 19.00 28.64
CA LEU A 115 -19.50 18.21 28.46
C LEU A 115 -19.34 17.15 29.56
N LYS A 116 -19.73 17.51 30.77
CA LYS A 116 -19.67 16.64 31.95
C LYS A 116 -20.64 15.48 31.87
N GLU A 117 -21.85 15.73 31.41
CA GLU A 117 -22.84 14.69 31.20
C GLU A 117 -22.44 13.76 30.06
N ASN A 118 -21.92 14.31 28.96
CA ASN A 118 -21.51 13.54 27.80
C ASN A 118 -20.31 12.63 28.09
N LEU A 119 -19.33 13.10 28.88
CA LEU A 119 -18.24 12.24 29.33
C LEU A 119 -18.72 11.18 30.31
N ILE A 120 -19.66 11.48 31.21
CA ILE A 120 -20.31 10.43 32.03
C ILE A 120 -20.95 9.34 31.16
N ARG A 121 -21.66 9.76 30.11
CA ARG A 121 -22.33 8.83 29.20
C ARG A 121 -21.34 8.03 28.36
N LEU A 122 -20.29 8.67 27.82
CA LEU A 122 -19.24 8.01 27.04
C LEU A 122 -18.68 6.80 27.80
N ILE A 123 -18.35 6.99 29.08
CA ILE A 123 -17.79 5.93 29.91
C ILE A 123 -18.78 4.83 30.23
N LYS A 124 -20.03 5.19 30.54
CA LYS A 124 -21.07 4.18 30.72
C LYS A 124 -21.24 3.35 29.45
N THR A 125 -21.28 3.98 28.28
CA THR A 125 -21.40 3.29 27.00
C THR A 125 -20.19 2.40 26.75
N ALA A 126 -18.96 2.92 26.88
CA ALA A 126 -17.72 2.16 26.70
C ALA A 126 -17.61 0.95 27.67
N SER A 127 -18.05 1.10 28.92
CA SER A 127 -18.09 0.01 29.90
C SER A 127 -19.19 -1.02 29.65
N SER A 128 -20.09 -0.75 28.71
CA SER A 128 -21.28 -1.55 28.43
C SER A 128 -21.32 -2.11 27.02
N LEU A 129 -20.23 -2.00 26.27
CA LEU A 129 -20.11 -2.56 24.93
C LEU A 129 -20.39 -4.07 24.98
N GLN A 130 -21.28 -4.57 24.13
CA GLN A 130 -21.61 -6.00 24.02
C GLN A 130 -21.44 -6.53 22.60
N THR A 131 -21.51 -5.64 21.63
CA THR A 131 -21.53 -5.97 20.20
C THR A 131 -20.66 -5.00 19.43
N VAL A 132 -20.27 -5.39 18.21
CA VAL A 132 -19.63 -4.48 17.25
C VAL A 132 -20.52 -3.26 16.97
N SER A 133 -21.84 -3.44 16.95
CA SER A 133 -22.78 -2.32 16.81
C SER A 133 -22.70 -1.32 17.96
N ASP A 134 -22.50 -1.77 19.21
CA ASP A 134 -22.30 -0.86 20.33
C ASP A 134 -20.99 -0.07 20.19
N LEU A 135 -19.95 -0.70 19.63
CA LEU A 135 -18.67 -0.06 19.35
C LEU A 135 -18.80 0.99 18.24
N GLU A 136 -19.50 0.68 17.15
CA GLU A 136 -19.76 1.67 16.10
C GLU A 136 -20.70 2.78 16.59
N ASN A 137 -21.67 2.47 17.45
CA ASN A 137 -22.48 3.50 18.11
C ASN A 137 -21.63 4.41 19.00
N LEU A 138 -20.64 3.86 19.73
CA LEU A 138 -19.68 4.66 20.50
C LEU A 138 -18.85 5.58 19.60
N ARG A 139 -18.40 5.07 18.45
CA ARG A 139 -17.53 5.80 17.50
C ARG A 139 -18.26 6.92 16.77
N THR A 140 -19.51 6.67 16.43
CA THR A 140 -20.32 7.58 15.61
C THR A 140 -21.22 8.52 16.44
N ASP A 141 -21.30 8.37 17.76
CA ASP A 141 -22.07 9.27 18.62
C ASP A 141 -21.45 10.70 18.57
N PRO A 142 -22.16 11.68 17.97
CA PRO A 142 -21.63 13.02 17.78
C PRO A 142 -21.36 13.74 19.10
N GLU A 143 -22.04 13.38 20.17
CA GLU A 143 -21.85 13.98 21.49
C GLU A 143 -20.58 13.45 22.16
N PHE A 144 -20.20 12.19 21.89
CA PHE A 144 -18.93 11.61 22.34
C PHE A 144 -17.74 12.21 21.59
N ILE A 145 -17.85 12.34 20.27
CA ILE A 145 -16.84 13.02 19.45
C ILE A 145 -16.66 14.46 19.94
N SER A 146 -17.76 15.19 20.12
CA SER A 146 -17.73 16.58 20.61
C SER A 146 -17.12 16.67 22.01
N ALA A 147 -17.42 15.71 22.88
CA ALA A 147 -16.87 15.67 24.23
C ALA A 147 -15.36 15.43 24.25
N LEU A 148 -14.86 14.49 23.45
CA LEU A 148 -13.43 14.21 23.33
C LEU A 148 -12.68 15.40 22.72
N LYS A 149 -13.21 16.02 21.65
CA LYS A 149 -12.65 17.25 21.07
C LYS A 149 -12.60 18.41 22.06
N ALA A 150 -13.62 18.56 22.90
CA ALA A 150 -13.62 19.58 23.94
C ALA A 150 -12.52 19.31 25.01
N VAL A 151 -12.22 18.05 25.31
CA VAL A 151 -11.13 17.69 26.23
C VAL A 151 -9.76 17.92 25.59
N ALA A 152 -9.56 17.52 24.33
CA ALA A 152 -8.31 17.78 23.60
C ALA A 152 -8.04 19.27 23.41
N SER A 153 -9.07 20.07 23.08
CA SER A 153 -8.89 21.52 22.94
C SER A 153 -8.48 22.19 24.27
N ALA A 154 -8.87 21.62 25.42
CA ALA A 154 -8.40 22.06 26.72
C ALA A 154 -6.90 21.79 26.95
N SER A 155 -6.29 20.90 26.19
CA SER A 155 -4.85 20.62 26.23
C SER A 155 -4.08 21.27 25.06
N GLY A 156 -4.79 21.85 24.09
CA GLY A 156 -4.21 22.50 22.90
C GLY A 156 -4.17 21.62 21.66
N HIS A 157 -4.90 20.50 21.65
CA HIS A 157 -5.00 19.56 20.55
C HIS A 157 -6.40 19.59 19.92
N GLU A 158 -6.50 19.41 18.61
CA GLU A 158 -7.79 19.41 17.90
C GLU A 158 -8.19 18.02 17.37
N ASP A 159 -7.22 17.08 17.31
CA ASP A 159 -7.34 15.80 16.61
C ASP A 159 -7.34 14.58 17.55
N ILE A 160 -8.34 14.53 18.44
CA ILE A 160 -8.70 13.30 19.15
C ILE A 160 -10.06 12.79 18.70
N GLY A 161 -10.11 11.51 18.37
CA GLY A 161 -11.33 10.76 18.10
C GLY A 161 -11.61 9.69 19.15
N VAL A 162 -12.76 9.02 18.99
CA VAL A 162 -13.10 7.82 19.78
C VAL A 162 -12.08 6.69 19.52
N ASP A 163 -11.47 6.66 18.34
CA ASP A 163 -10.45 5.66 18.00
C ASP A 163 -9.16 5.82 18.80
N ASP A 164 -8.65 7.04 18.98
CA ASP A 164 -7.46 7.27 19.81
C ASP A 164 -7.73 6.83 21.26
N PHE A 165 -8.98 7.00 21.73
CA PHE A 165 -9.41 6.50 23.03
C PHE A 165 -9.48 4.96 23.08
N LEU A 166 -9.98 4.31 22.02
CA LEU A 166 -10.00 2.85 21.92
C LEU A 166 -8.59 2.26 21.81
N VAL A 167 -7.68 2.85 21.03
CA VAL A 167 -6.27 2.43 20.93
C VAL A 167 -5.56 2.57 22.27
N PHE A 168 -5.82 3.65 23.01
CA PHE A 168 -5.30 3.80 24.36
C PHE A 168 -5.78 2.69 25.31
N LEU A 169 -7.05 2.29 25.21
CA LEU A 169 -7.61 1.23 26.04
C LEU A 169 -7.15 -0.18 25.63
N LEU A 170 -7.15 -0.47 24.33
CA LEU A 170 -7.13 -1.83 23.80
C LEU A 170 -5.92 -2.12 22.90
N GLY A 171 -5.24 -1.07 22.44
CA GLY A 171 -4.17 -1.16 21.47
C GLY A 171 -4.65 -1.06 20.02
N ASP A 172 -3.70 -1.11 19.09
CA ASP A 172 -3.92 -1.08 17.64
C ASP A 172 -3.87 -2.48 17.00
N GLY A 173 -3.82 -3.55 17.81
CA GLY A 173 -3.61 -4.92 17.34
C GLY A 173 -2.18 -5.22 16.88
N GLY A 174 -1.23 -4.29 17.05
CA GLY A 174 0.15 -4.42 16.62
C GLY A 174 1.15 -3.74 17.56
N SER A 175 1.62 -2.55 17.18
CA SER A 175 2.74 -1.88 17.83
C SER A 175 2.37 -1.19 19.16
N LEU A 176 1.13 -0.70 19.25
CA LEU A 176 0.60 -0.03 20.43
C LEU A 176 -0.24 -1.04 21.21
N LYS A 177 0.29 -1.51 22.34
CA LYS A 177 -0.35 -2.54 23.16
C LYS A 177 -1.62 -2.06 23.88
N GLY A 178 -1.82 -0.76 24.01
CA GLY A 178 -2.85 -0.16 24.86
C GLY A 178 -2.75 -0.61 26.32
N LEU A 179 -3.79 -0.34 27.10
CA LEU A 179 -3.89 -0.79 28.49
C LEU A 179 -4.01 -2.32 28.59
N GLU A 180 -4.86 -2.93 27.78
CA GLU A 180 -5.09 -4.39 27.76
C GLU A 180 -3.79 -5.17 27.50
N GLY A 181 -3.11 -4.89 26.38
CA GLY A 181 -1.88 -5.59 26.02
C GLY A 181 -0.73 -5.29 26.98
N THR A 182 -0.76 -4.13 27.65
CA THR A 182 0.18 -3.82 28.74
C THR A 182 -0.10 -4.67 29.98
N VAL A 183 -1.36 -4.90 30.35
CA VAL A 183 -1.73 -5.85 31.43
C VAL A 183 -1.26 -7.26 31.07
N SER A 184 -1.55 -7.75 29.87
CA SER A 184 -1.08 -9.07 29.40
C SER A 184 0.44 -9.17 29.52
N SER A 185 1.15 -8.15 29.02
CA SER A 185 2.61 -8.10 29.10
C SER A 185 3.13 -8.10 30.55
N LEU A 186 2.48 -7.40 31.48
CA LEU A 186 2.88 -7.45 32.89
C LEU A 186 2.68 -8.84 33.48
N LEU A 187 1.54 -9.47 33.19
CA LEU A 187 1.23 -10.83 33.66
C LEU A 187 2.21 -11.88 33.10
N GLU A 188 2.56 -11.81 31.82
CA GLU A 188 3.57 -12.67 31.17
C GLU A 188 4.95 -12.55 31.81
N ASN A 189 5.29 -11.37 32.33
CA ASN A 189 6.58 -11.12 32.98
C ASN A 189 6.57 -11.38 34.49
N MET A 190 5.43 -11.78 35.08
CA MET A 190 5.36 -12.10 36.50
C MET A 190 5.95 -13.47 36.81
N GLN A 191 6.64 -13.56 37.95
CA GLN A 191 7.02 -14.87 38.47
C GLN A 191 5.76 -15.64 38.85
N LEU A 192 5.79 -16.96 38.69
CA LEU A 192 4.70 -17.86 39.04
C LEU A 192 4.10 -17.57 40.43
N VAL A 193 4.92 -17.33 41.45
CA VAL A 193 4.44 -17.05 42.82
C VAL A 193 3.58 -15.79 42.87
N GLN A 194 3.92 -14.78 42.05
CA GLN A 194 3.15 -13.55 41.93
C GLN A 194 1.85 -13.81 41.18
N LEU A 195 1.89 -14.56 40.06
CA LEU A 195 0.69 -14.96 39.31
C LEU A 195 -0.29 -15.74 40.18
N ILE A 196 0.18 -16.72 40.95
CA ILE A 196 -0.62 -17.46 41.92
C ILE A 196 -1.18 -16.52 43.01
N GLY A 197 -0.39 -15.54 43.43
CA GLY A 197 -0.80 -14.51 44.39
C GLY A 197 -1.91 -13.59 43.91
N LEU A 198 -2.16 -13.49 42.60
CA LEU A 198 -3.30 -12.74 42.03
C LEU A 198 -4.62 -13.50 42.17
N ILE A 199 -4.56 -14.83 42.27
CA ILE A 199 -5.75 -15.68 42.21
C ILE A 199 -6.59 -15.50 43.48
N GLY A 200 -7.78 -14.93 43.30
CA GLY A 200 -8.67 -14.60 44.41
C GLY A 200 -8.24 -13.38 45.21
N ASN A 201 -7.25 -12.62 44.74
CA ASN A 201 -6.75 -11.41 45.37
C ASN A 201 -7.00 -10.20 44.46
N SER A 202 -8.24 -9.71 44.47
CA SER A 202 -8.66 -8.59 43.61
C SER A 202 -7.81 -7.33 43.82
N GLN A 203 -7.30 -7.09 45.04
CA GLN A 203 -6.41 -5.96 45.33
C GLN A 203 -5.07 -6.09 44.59
N ALA A 204 -4.48 -7.29 44.57
CA ALA A 204 -3.24 -7.52 43.83
C ALA A 204 -3.47 -7.40 42.32
N THR A 205 -4.58 -7.92 41.79
CA THR A 205 -4.95 -7.73 40.37
C THR A 205 -5.15 -6.25 40.04
N THR A 206 -5.85 -5.49 40.91
CA THR A 206 -6.01 -4.05 40.70
C THR A 206 -4.66 -3.34 40.68
N GLU A 207 -3.71 -3.75 41.53
CA GLU A 207 -2.36 -3.19 41.49
C GLU A 207 -1.64 -3.47 40.15
N VAL A 208 -1.84 -4.64 39.53
CA VAL A 208 -1.32 -4.92 38.16
C VAL A 208 -1.93 -3.98 37.13
N LEU A 209 -3.25 -3.82 37.18
CA LEU A 209 -3.97 -2.90 36.29
C LEU A 209 -3.49 -1.45 36.47
N LEU A 210 -3.28 -1.03 37.72
CA LEU A 210 -2.78 0.30 38.03
C LEU A 210 -1.34 0.49 37.52
N GLN A 211 -0.47 -0.52 37.62
CA GLN A 211 0.86 -0.48 37.02
C GLN A 211 0.82 -0.40 35.49
N ALA A 212 -0.09 -1.12 34.85
CA ALA A 212 -0.29 -1.01 33.40
C ALA A 212 -0.75 0.41 33.03
N THR A 213 -1.69 0.97 33.80
CA THR A 213 -2.18 2.33 33.61
C THR A 213 -1.07 3.37 33.82
N ASP A 214 -0.26 3.19 34.87
CA ASP A 214 0.90 4.03 35.16
C ASP A 214 1.86 4.01 33.96
N LYS A 215 2.10 2.85 33.35
CA LYS A 215 2.98 2.69 32.18
C LYS A 215 2.43 3.34 30.91
N VAL A 216 1.16 3.11 30.57
CA VAL A 216 0.54 3.68 29.36
C VAL A 216 0.42 5.20 29.47
N LEU A 217 0.05 5.73 30.65
CA LEU A 217 -0.04 7.19 30.87
C LEU A 217 1.33 7.87 30.93
N SER A 218 2.39 7.16 31.29
CA SER A 218 3.76 7.70 31.33
C SER A 218 4.44 7.71 29.96
N ASP A 219 3.78 7.22 28.91
CA ASP A 219 4.26 7.20 27.53
C ASP A 219 3.41 8.13 26.64
N PRO A 220 3.58 9.46 26.75
CA PRO A 220 2.77 10.43 26.02
C PRO A 220 3.03 10.41 24.50
N ASP A 221 4.20 9.93 24.07
CA ASP A 221 4.55 9.89 22.65
C ASP A 221 3.88 8.71 21.93
N ALA A 222 3.55 7.63 22.66
CA ALA A 222 2.89 6.45 22.10
C ALA A 222 1.37 6.59 21.98
N TYR A 223 0.72 7.36 22.86
CA TYR A 223 -0.74 7.50 22.88
C TYR A 223 -1.16 8.96 22.97
N LYS A 224 -1.88 9.46 21.96
CA LYS A 224 -2.45 10.83 21.98
C LYS A 224 -3.28 11.09 23.24
N PHE A 225 -3.99 10.07 23.73
CA PHE A 225 -4.76 10.18 24.96
C PHE A 225 -3.87 10.40 26.20
N SER A 226 -2.74 9.70 26.29
CA SER A 226 -1.74 9.91 27.35
C SER A 226 -1.14 11.31 27.31
N LEU A 227 -0.83 11.80 26.10
CA LEU A 227 -0.36 13.17 25.88
C LEU A 227 -1.35 14.20 26.43
N ILE A 228 -2.62 14.10 26.03
CA ILE A 228 -3.70 14.99 26.49
C ILE A 228 -3.85 14.93 28.02
N MET A 229 -3.84 13.73 28.61
CA MET A 229 -3.95 13.57 30.07
C MET A 229 -2.78 14.24 30.80
N ASN A 230 -1.55 14.06 30.32
CA ASN A 230 -0.34 14.66 30.88
C ASN A 230 -0.40 16.19 30.78
N GLU A 231 -0.74 16.73 29.61
CA GLU A 231 -0.87 18.17 29.40
C GLU A 231 -1.93 18.79 30.30
N LEU A 232 -3.03 18.10 30.56
CA LEU A 232 -4.07 18.51 31.50
C LEU A 232 -3.64 18.38 32.98
N ASP A 233 -2.37 18.06 33.25
CA ASP A 233 -1.80 17.81 34.59
C ASP A 233 -2.44 16.60 35.28
N ILE A 234 -3.00 15.64 34.53
CA ILE A 234 -3.62 14.44 35.08
C ILE A 234 -2.57 13.34 35.17
N SER A 235 -2.14 13.05 36.40
CA SER A 235 -1.09 12.08 36.69
C SER A 235 -1.66 10.67 36.90
N PRO A 236 -0.84 9.61 36.80
CA PRO A 236 -1.26 8.27 37.18
C PRO A 236 -1.72 8.14 38.65
N ALA A 237 -1.20 8.99 39.55
CA ALA A 237 -1.66 9.05 40.93
C ALA A 237 -3.12 9.54 41.05
N ASP A 238 -3.53 10.48 40.20
CA ASP A 238 -4.92 10.92 40.14
C ASP A 238 -5.84 9.80 39.65
N VAL A 239 -5.35 9.01 38.68
CA VAL A 239 -6.06 7.84 38.14
C VAL A 239 -6.22 6.76 39.22
N ARG A 240 -5.12 6.39 39.91
CA ARG A 240 -5.10 5.44 41.03
C ARG A 240 -6.12 5.79 42.11
N MET A 241 -6.12 7.04 42.56
CA MET A 241 -7.02 7.51 43.62
C MET A 241 -8.46 7.19 43.27
N LEU A 242 -8.81 7.38 42.01
CA LEU A 242 -10.18 7.20 41.56
C LEU A 242 -10.56 5.73 41.35
N VAL A 243 -9.69 4.95 40.71
CA VAL A 243 -9.87 3.50 40.55
C VAL A 243 -10.18 2.86 41.91
N ASN A 244 -9.34 3.15 42.91
CA ASN A 244 -9.52 2.64 44.27
C ASN A 244 -10.84 3.11 44.92
N TYR A 245 -11.24 4.36 44.65
CA TYR A 245 -12.48 4.90 45.16
C TYR A 245 -13.71 4.18 44.61
N PHE A 246 -13.77 3.94 43.29
CA PHE A 246 -14.91 3.25 42.68
C PHE A 246 -14.92 1.76 42.95
N GLN A 247 -13.76 1.10 42.98
CA GLN A 247 -13.69 -0.30 43.41
C GLN A 247 -14.25 -0.48 44.81
N GLY A 248 -13.98 0.43 45.75
CA GLY A 248 -14.55 0.37 47.10
C GLY A 248 -16.06 0.60 47.17
N ARG A 249 -16.70 1.05 46.08
CA ARG A 249 -18.15 1.32 46.01
C ARG A 249 -18.94 0.32 45.19
N LEU A 250 -18.31 -0.33 44.23
CA LEU A 250 -18.94 -1.33 43.36
C LEU A 250 -18.95 -2.68 44.07
N GLN A 251 -20.14 -3.21 44.35
CA GLN A 251 -20.34 -4.44 45.11
C GLN A 251 -19.81 -5.68 44.38
N ASN A 252 -19.82 -5.66 43.04
CA ASN A 252 -19.43 -6.79 42.22
C ASN A 252 -18.00 -6.69 41.67
N SER A 253 -17.24 -5.62 41.97
CA SER A 253 -15.93 -5.39 41.35
C SER A 253 -14.93 -6.49 41.67
N ASP A 254 -14.81 -6.88 42.95
CA ASP A 254 -13.82 -7.88 43.36
C ASP A 254 -14.07 -9.25 42.72
N ARG A 255 -15.34 -9.63 42.55
CA ARG A 255 -15.70 -10.92 41.93
C ARG A 255 -15.43 -10.91 40.43
N ALA A 256 -15.83 -9.85 39.74
CA ALA A 256 -15.58 -9.70 38.31
C ALA A 256 -14.08 -9.61 38.00
N ILE A 257 -13.28 -8.89 38.80
CA ILE A 257 -11.82 -8.81 38.66
C ILE A 257 -11.21 -10.22 38.80
N ASN A 258 -11.62 -10.98 39.81
CA ASN A 258 -11.15 -12.36 39.99
C ASN A 258 -11.55 -13.26 38.80
N ALA A 259 -12.79 -13.15 38.31
CA ALA A 259 -13.27 -13.91 37.17
C ALA A 259 -12.47 -13.61 35.90
N LEU A 260 -12.19 -12.33 35.62
CA LEU A 260 -11.38 -11.90 34.48
C LEU A 260 -9.93 -12.34 34.59
N THR A 261 -9.33 -12.22 35.77
CA THR A 261 -7.96 -12.72 36.03
C THR A 261 -7.90 -14.21 35.68
N MET A 262 -8.90 -14.99 36.09
CA MET A 262 -8.95 -16.42 35.80
C MET A 262 -9.20 -16.71 34.33
N ALA A 263 -9.99 -15.90 33.64
CA ALA A 263 -10.18 -16.02 32.20
C ALA A 263 -8.89 -15.75 31.44
N TYR A 264 -8.11 -14.74 31.82
CA TYR A 264 -6.77 -14.49 31.26
C TYR A 264 -5.83 -15.67 31.46
N VAL A 265 -5.76 -16.18 32.70
CA VAL A 265 -4.95 -17.37 33.00
C VAL A 265 -5.41 -18.53 32.11
N ARG A 266 -6.71 -18.85 32.08
CA ARG A 266 -7.26 -19.98 31.32
C ARG A 266 -7.05 -19.82 29.80
N ALA A 267 -7.28 -18.64 29.24
CA ALA A 267 -7.04 -18.34 27.82
C ALA A 267 -5.56 -18.49 27.42
N SER A 268 -4.65 -18.35 28.39
CA SER A 268 -3.21 -18.49 28.16
C SER A 268 -2.65 -19.89 28.43
N VAL A 269 -3.47 -20.83 28.94
CA VAL A 269 -3.00 -22.16 29.31
C VAL A 269 -2.69 -22.96 28.05
N LYS A 270 -1.44 -23.39 27.93
CA LYS A 270 -0.95 -24.36 26.95
C LYS A 270 -0.58 -25.66 27.68
N ASP A 271 -0.96 -26.80 27.12
CA ASP A 271 -0.54 -28.10 27.63
C ASP A 271 0.66 -28.66 26.87
N SER A 272 1.52 -29.36 27.59
CA SER A 272 2.53 -30.27 27.03
C SER A 272 2.33 -31.65 27.65
N VAL A 273 2.42 -32.69 26.82
CA VAL A 273 2.18 -34.06 27.24
C VAL A 273 3.39 -34.93 26.90
N LEU A 274 3.93 -35.61 27.92
CA LEU A 274 4.90 -36.68 27.71
C LEU A 274 4.15 -38.00 27.71
N ILE A 275 4.15 -38.68 26.58
CA ILE A 275 3.54 -39.99 26.41
C ILE A 275 4.63 -41.04 26.64
N SER A 276 4.38 -42.06 27.47
CA SER A 276 5.31 -43.16 27.67
C SER A 276 5.51 -43.98 26.40
N GLU A 277 6.63 -44.70 26.31
CA GLU A 277 6.93 -45.57 25.16
C GLU A 277 5.85 -46.61 24.88
N ASP A 278 5.09 -47.02 25.90
CA ASP A 278 3.97 -47.96 25.76
C ASP A 278 2.62 -47.26 25.50
N GLY A 279 2.55 -45.93 25.41
CA GLY A 279 1.31 -45.17 25.21
C GLY A 279 0.29 -45.26 26.36
N ARG A 280 0.61 -46.03 27.41
CA ARG A 280 -0.28 -46.32 28.54
C ARG A 280 -0.26 -45.22 29.60
N LYS A 281 0.68 -44.28 29.50
CA LYS A 281 0.89 -43.20 30.46
C LYS A 281 1.09 -41.88 29.76
N HIS A 282 0.24 -40.90 30.06
CA HIS A 282 0.42 -39.50 29.65
C HIS A 282 0.80 -38.69 30.88
N ILE A 283 1.79 -37.81 30.77
CA ILE A 283 2.21 -36.90 31.84
C ILE A 283 1.99 -35.48 31.35
N TYR A 284 0.97 -34.81 31.89
CA TYR A 284 0.66 -33.44 31.52
C TYR A 284 1.45 -32.43 32.36
N SER A 285 2.04 -31.46 31.68
CA SER A 285 2.50 -30.18 32.24
C SER A 285 1.68 -29.05 31.61
N LEU A 286 1.39 -28.02 32.42
CA LEU A 286 0.67 -26.84 31.95
C LEU A 286 1.59 -25.63 32.03
N GLN A 287 1.51 -24.78 31.03
CA GLN A 287 2.14 -23.47 31.00
C GLN A 287 1.03 -22.42 30.90
N ALA A 288 1.08 -21.34 31.68
CA ALA A 288 0.20 -20.19 31.50
C ALA A 288 1.05 -18.94 31.37
N LEU A 289 0.72 -18.07 30.41
CA LEU A 289 1.44 -16.82 30.14
C LEU A 289 2.95 -17.03 29.96
N GLY A 290 3.35 -18.15 29.34
CA GLY A 290 4.77 -18.50 29.14
C GLY A 290 5.48 -19.05 30.39
N VAL A 291 4.79 -19.28 31.50
CA VAL A 291 5.37 -19.80 32.76
C VAL A 291 4.80 -21.17 33.09
N ASP A 292 5.68 -22.14 33.37
CA ASP A 292 5.28 -23.48 33.80
C ASP A 292 4.52 -23.43 35.13
N ILE A 293 3.35 -24.06 35.18
CA ILE A 293 2.55 -24.22 36.38
C ILE A 293 2.96 -25.53 37.09
N PRO A 294 3.59 -25.45 38.27
CA PRO A 294 4.04 -26.63 38.98
C PRO A 294 2.86 -27.50 39.40
N SER A 295 3.04 -28.81 39.29
CA SER A 295 2.00 -29.78 39.62
C SER A 295 1.50 -29.68 41.07
N PHE A 296 2.31 -29.15 42.02
CA PHE A 296 1.89 -28.99 43.42
C PHE A 296 0.84 -27.90 43.65
N VAL A 297 0.66 -26.97 42.71
CA VAL A 297 -0.43 -25.97 42.76
C VAL A 297 -1.64 -26.40 41.93
N LEU A 298 -1.56 -27.55 41.27
CA LEU A 298 -2.64 -28.13 40.50
C LEU A 298 -3.29 -29.28 41.26
N LYS A 299 -4.59 -29.40 41.09
CA LYS A 299 -5.37 -30.57 41.47
C LYS A 299 -5.94 -31.19 40.20
N TRP A 300 -5.33 -32.30 39.80
CA TRP A 300 -5.79 -33.09 38.68
C TRP A 300 -6.92 -34.04 39.09
N SER A 301 -7.90 -34.21 38.19
CA SER A 301 -9.02 -35.12 38.41
C SER A 301 -9.56 -35.70 37.11
N LYS A 302 -10.11 -36.91 37.18
CA LYS A 302 -10.92 -37.52 36.11
C LYS A 302 -12.36 -37.06 36.26
N ILE A 303 -12.92 -36.45 35.21
CA ILE A 303 -14.30 -35.95 35.19
C ILE A 303 -15.25 -37.02 34.65
N SER A 304 -14.87 -37.67 33.55
CA SER A 304 -15.64 -38.73 32.90
C SER A 304 -14.73 -39.70 32.13
N GLY A 305 -15.30 -40.77 31.60
CA GLY A 305 -14.62 -41.80 30.80
C GLY A 305 -14.43 -43.13 31.51
N ASP A 306 -13.57 -43.97 30.95
CA ASP A 306 -13.41 -45.38 31.33
C ASP A 306 -12.91 -45.54 32.77
N GLU A 307 -13.45 -46.54 33.48
CA GLU A 307 -13.06 -46.83 34.86
C GLU A 307 -11.58 -47.21 34.99
N SER A 308 -11.01 -47.83 33.95
CA SER A 308 -9.63 -48.27 33.86
C SER A 308 -8.62 -47.11 33.81
N VAL A 309 -9.03 -45.91 33.39
CA VAL A 309 -8.15 -44.74 33.35
C VAL A 309 -8.02 -44.14 34.75
N THR A 310 -6.79 -44.00 35.24
CA THR A 310 -6.50 -43.36 36.53
C THR A 310 -5.78 -42.03 36.31
N VAL A 311 -6.09 -41.02 37.14
CA VAL A 311 -5.49 -39.69 37.09
C VAL A 311 -4.84 -39.42 38.45
N ALA A 312 -3.51 -39.32 38.47
CA ALA A 312 -2.74 -38.99 39.65
C ALA A 312 -2.71 -37.47 39.88
N SER A 313 -2.43 -37.07 41.12
CA SER A 313 -2.44 -35.66 41.53
C SER A 313 -1.40 -34.79 40.83
N ASN A 314 -0.41 -35.38 40.18
CA ASN A 314 0.67 -34.68 39.48
C ASN A 314 0.44 -34.58 37.96
N GLY A 315 -0.76 -34.90 37.45
CA GLY A 315 -1.06 -34.85 36.01
C GLY A 315 -0.65 -36.10 35.24
N VAL A 316 -0.23 -37.16 35.94
CA VAL A 316 0.03 -38.48 35.34
C VAL A 316 -1.31 -39.21 35.15
N ILE A 317 -1.60 -39.62 33.93
CA ILE A 317 -2.80 -40.35 33.55
C ILE A 317 -2.35 -41.72 33.05
N THR A 318 -2.94 -42.80 33.53
CA THR A 318 -2.51 -44.17 33.19
C THR A 318 -3.67 -45.14 32.97
N ILE A 319 -3.42 -46.18 32.19
CA ILE A 319 -4.23 -47.42 32.14
C ILE A 319 -3.41 -48.63 32.62
N PRO A 320 -3.98 -49.55 33.43
CA PRO A 320 -3.27 -50.71 33.97
C PRO A 320 -2.97 -51.75 32.88
N GLU A 321 -1.83 -52.45 32.95
CA GLU A 321 -1.41 -53.50 32.00
C GLU A 321 -2.55 -54.48 31.64
N GLY A 322 -2.62 -54.86 30.36
CA GLY A 322 -3.64 -55.78 29.82
C GLY A 322 -4.94 -55.10 29.35
N ILE A 323 -5.09 -53.80 29.53
CA ILE A 323 -6.15 -52.99 28.91
C ILE A 323 -5.65 -52.40 27.59
N GLU A 324 -6.29 -52.69 26.46
CA GLU A 324 -5.82 -52.27 25.13
C GLU A 324 -5.88 -50.75 24.93
N SER A 325 -6.93 -50.09 25.43
CA SER A 325 -7.07 -48.63 25.41
C SER A 325 -8.02 -48.13 26.51
N GLY A 326 -7.98 -46.84 26.80
CA GLY A 326 -8.93 -46.18 27.69
C GLY A 326 -9.04 -44.69 27.41
N THR A 327 -10.25 -44.14 27.51
CA THR A 327 -10.55 -42.73 27.27
C THR A 327 -11.02 -42.04 28.55
N ALA A 328 -10.64 -40.79 28.77
CA ALA A 328 -11.11 -39.99 29.90
C ALA A 328 -11.18 -38.51 29.56
N VAL A 329 -12.09 -37.77 30.19
CA VAL A 329 -11.97 -36.31 30.27
C VAL A 329 -11.25 -35.98 31.57
N VAL A 330 -10.10 -35.34 31.45
CA VAL A 330 -9.28 -34.93 32.60
C VAL A 330 -9.33 -33.42 32.78
N GLN A 331 -9.21 -33.00 34.02
CA GLN A 331 -9.31 -31.61 34.41
C GLN A 331 -8.20 -31.26 35.39
N ALA A 332 -7.56 -30.10 35.20
CA ALA A 332 -6.67 -29.50 36.18
C ALA A 332 -7.32 -28.26 36.81
N GLN A 333 -7.37 -28.26 38.15
CA GLN A 333 -7.81 -27.12 38.94
C GLN A 333 -6.62 -26.44 39.59
N LEU A 334 -6.51 -25.12 39.45
CA LEU A 334 -5.53 -24.32 40.18
C LEU A 334 -5.99 -24.14 41.63
N ILE A 335 -5.16 -24.57 42.57
CA ILE A 335 -5.46 -24.53 44.01
C ILE A 335 -5.26 -23.09 44.50
N ASN A 336 -6.31 -22.50 45.08
CA ASN A 336 -6.22 -21.18 45.67
C ASN A 336 -5.37 -21.23 46.95
N PRO A 337 -4.22 -20.52 47.02
CA PRO A 337 -3.33 -20.52 48.19
C PRO A 337 -3.98 -19.88 49.43
N TYR A 338 -5.02 -19.05 49.26
CA TYR A 338 -5.75 -18.36 50.32
C TYR A 338 -6.98 -19.13 50.83
N GLY A 339 -7.20 -20.34 50.34
CA GLY A 339 -8.40 -21.14 50.62
C GLY A 339 -9.55 -20.81 49.68
N GLY A 340 -10.39 -21.81 49.40
CA GLY A 340 -11.48 -21.70 48.42
C GLY A 340 -11.60 -22.94 47.54
N LYS A 341 -12.61 -22.96 46.65
CA LYS A 341 -12.76 -24.03 45.65
C LYS A 341 -11.67 -23.86 44.59
N GLY A 342 -10.99 -24.95 44.23
CA GLY A 342 -10.03 -24.94 43.12
C GLY A 342 -10.72 -24.54 41.81
N ILE A 343 -10.01 -23.80 40.97
CA ILE A 343 -10.58 -23.20 39.76
C ILE A 343 -10.08 -23.98 38.55
N VAL A 344 -10.98 -24.44 37.69
CA VAL A 344 -10.63 -25.20 36.48
C VAL A 344 -9.85 -24.29 35.52
N ILE A 345 -8.67 -24.71 35.10
CA ILE A 345 -7.87 -23.96 34.12
C ILE A 345 -7.52 -24.79 32.88
N PHE A 346 -7.82 -26.09 32.91
CA PHE A 346 -7.57 -27.03 31.83
C PHE A 346 -8.59 -28.16 31.90
N GLU A 347 -9.18 -28.51 30.75
CA GLU A 347 -10.05 -29.68 30.59
C GLU A 347 -9.85 -30.25 29.18
N LYS A 348 -9.53 -31.54 29.07
CA LYS A 348 -9.24 -32.17 27.77
C LYS A 348 -9.65 -33.64 27.78
N ALA A 349 -10.17 -34.12 26.66
CA ALA A 349 -10.36 -35.54 26.41
C ALA A 349 -9.00 -36.19 26.10
N VAL A 350 -8.71 -37.33 26.72
CA VAL A 350 -7.48 -38.09 26.54
C VAL A 350 -7.79 -39.53 26.21
N THR A 351 -7.00 -40.13 25.33
CA THR A 351 -7.06 -41.53 24.96
C THR A 351 -5.69 -42.14 25.19
N LEU A 352 -5.61 -43.20 25.99
CA LEU A 352 -4.40 -43.99 26.25
C LEU A 352 -4.52 -45.34 25.54
N GLY A 353 -3.40 -45.91 25.08
CA GLY A 353 -3.40 -47.21 24.39
C GLY A 353 -2.04 -47.88 24.38
N ASP A 354 -2.02 -49.20 24.22
CA ASP A 354 -0.78 -50.02 24.20
C ASP A 354 0.01 -49.76 22.89
N ALA A 355 0.89 -48.76 22.93
CA ALA A 355 1.77 -48.40 21.84
C ALA A 355 2.93 -49.40 21.79
N THR A 356 2.83 -50.41 20.94
CA THR A 356 4.05 -51.06 20.43
C THR A 356 4.76 -50.04 19.53
N THR A 357 5.68 -49.28 20.15
CA THR A 357 6.66 -48.32 19.61
C THR A 357 6.11 -47.06 18.94
N PRO A 358 5.95 -45.93 19.66
CA PRO A 358 5.88 -44.62 19.06
C PRO A 358 7.29 -44.07 18.89
N GLY A 359 7.81 -44.10 17.66
CA GLY A 359 8.59 -42.94 17.24
C GLY A 359 7.64 -41.74 17.29
N GLU A 360 8.11 -40.54 17.69
CA GLU A 360 7.29 -39.33 17.77
C GLU A 360 6.27 -39.30 16.63
N GLU A 361 4.99 -39.52 16.97
CA GLU A 361 3.92 -39.52 15.98
C GLU A 361 3.83 -38.08 15.48
N THR A 362 4.06 -37.93 14.18
CA THR A 362 3.93 -36.66 13.50
C THR A 362 2.47 -36.23 13.60
N VAL A 363 2.21 -35.01 14.08
CA VAL A 363 0.85 -34.46 14.19
C VAL A 363 0.62 -33.51 13.03
N PHE A 364 -0.39 -33.79 12.21
CA PHE A 364 -0.79 -32.91 11.12
C PHE A 364 -1.54 -31.68 11.65
N PRO A 365 -1.15 -30.45 11.28
CA PRO A 365 -1.80 -29.21 11.73
C PRO A 365 -3.12 -28.99 10.98
N ALA A 366 -4.14 -29.71 11.42
CA ALA A 366 -5.47 -29.71 10.81
C ALA A 366 -6.09 -28.30 10.75
N GLU A 367 -5.91 -27.48 11.79
CA GLU A 367 -6.51 -26.13 11.83
C GLU A 367 -5.95 -25.22 10.72
N GLN A 368 -4.63 -25.15 10.58
CA GLN A 368 -3.95 -24.37 9.54
C GLN A 368 -4.33 -24.84 8.13
N PHE A 369 -4.43 -26.15 7.94
CA PHE A 369 -4.88 -26.72 6.68
C PHE A 369 -6.34 -26.33 6.37
N LEU A 370 -7.26 -26.46 7.33
CA LEU A 370 -8.66 -26.11 7.15
C LEU A 370 -8.84 -24.61 6.87
N GLU A 371 -8.12 -23.73 7.59
CA GLU A 371 -8.11 -22.29 7.34
C GLU A 371 -7.74 -21.98 5.89
N ARG A 372 -6.69 -22.64 5.39
CA ARG A 372 -6.21 -22.47 4.03
C ARG A 372 -7.19 -22.98 2.97
N MET A 373 -7.79 -24.15 3.18
CA MET A 373 -8.80 -24.67 2.26
C MET A 373 -10.01 -23.73 2.21
N ASN A 374 -10.48 -23.26 3.37
CA ASN A 374 -11.55 -22.28 3.46
C ASN A 374 -11.21 -20.96 2.75
N LYS A 375 -9.95 -20.50 2.83
CA LYS A 375 -9.47 -19.33 2.07
C LYS A 375 -9.56 -19.56 0.55
N LEU A 376 -9.15 -20.74 0.07
CA LEU A 376 -9.28 -21.10 -1.36
C LEU A 376 -10.74 -21.22 -1.80
N HIS A 377 -11.62 -21.75 -0.94
CA HIS A 377 -13.05 -21.80 -1.22
C HIS A 377 -13.69 -20.41 -1.26
N ALA A 378 -13.36 -19.55 -0.31
CA ALA A 378 -13.81 -18.15 -0.33
C ALA A 378 -13.33 -17.44 -1.60
N ALA A 379 -12.08 -17.69 -2.02
CA ALA A 379 -11.56 -17.20 -3.28
C ALA A 379 -12.37 -17.75 -4.46
N LEU A 380 -12.58 -19.06 -4.60
CA LEU A 380 -13.44 -19.65 -5.65
C LEU A 380 -14.83 -18.99 -5.67
N ALA A 381 -15.44 -18.82 -4.50
CA ALA A 381 -16.77 -18.23 -4.34
C ALA A 381 -16.86 -16.76 -4.74
N ALA A 382 -15.77 -15.99 -4.58
CA ALA A 382 -15.67 -14.61 -5.04
C ALA A 382 -15.48 -14.49 -6.57
N GLY A 383 -15.29 -15.61 -7.29
CA GLY A 383 -15.09 -15.65 -8.73
C GLY A 383 -16.35 -15.94 -9.54
N ASP A 384 -16.16 -16.60 -10.69
CA ASP A 384 -17.27 -17.06 -11.51
C ASP A 384 -17.92 -18.28 -10.87
N GLN A 385 -19.25 -18.32 -10.84
CA GLN A 385 -19.99 -19.46 -10.27
C GLN A 385 -19.69 -20.77 -11.02
N ALA A 386 -19.30 -20.68 -12.30
CA ALA A 386 -18.82 -21.82 -13.08
C ALA A 386 -17.52 -22.42 -12.53
N ASP A 387 -16.61 -21.62 -11.97
CA ASP A 387 -15.33 -22.09 -11.43
C ASP A 387 -15.56 -23.04 -10.23
N ILE A 388 -16.51 -22.69 -9.34
CA ILE A 388 -16.92 -23.56 -8.23
C ILE A 388 -17.50 -24.88 -8.78
N GLN A 389 -18.36 -24.79 -9.79
CA GLN A 389 -19.00 -25.96 -10.37
C GLN A 389 -17.99 -26.88 -11.05
N ASP A 390 -16.99 -26.34 -11.75
CA ASP A 390 -15.95 -27.12 -12.40
C ASP A 390 -15.11 -27.89 -11.38
N VAL A 391 -14.77 -27.27 -10.25
CA VAL A 391 -14.08 -27.94 -9.14
C VAL A 391 -14.96 -29.01 -8.49
N GLN A 392 -16.25 -28.75 -8.29
CA GLN A 392 -17.20 -29.75 -7.78
C GLN A 392 -17.34 -30.95 -8.74
N ASN A 393 -17.43 -30.70 -10.05
CA ASN A 393 -17.53 -31.75 -11.07
C ASN A 393 -16.31 -32.67 -11.06
N LEU A 394 -15.09 -32.12 -10.95
CA LEU A 394 -13.88 -32.94 -10.83
C LEU A 394 -13.91 -33.79 -9.56
N ARG A 395 -14.34 -33.23 -8.44
CA ARG A 395 -14.39 -33.95 -7.17
C ARG A 395 -15.40 -35.10 -7.21
N ASP A 396 -16.59 -34.86 -7.74
CA ASP A 396 -17.61 -35.89 -7.95
C ASP A 396 -17.10 -36.98 -8.92
N GLU A 397 -16.35 -36.58 -9.95
CA GLU A 397 -15.72 -37.51 -10.88
C GLU A 397 -14.66 -38.40 -10.20
N ILE A 398 -13.81 -37.82 -9.33
CA ILE A 398 -12.81 -38.56 -8.54
C ILE A 398 -13.50 -39.50 -7.54
N ALA A 399 -14.51 -39.01 -6.83
CA ALA A 399 -15.29 -39.81 -5.88
C ALA A 399 -16.06 -40.97 -6.56
N GLY A 400 -16.42 -40.78 -7.84
CA GLY A 400 -17.11 -41.76 -8.67
C GLY A 400 -16.21 -42.78 -9.40
N LEU A 401 -14.88 -42.73 -9.22
CA LEU A 401 -13.97 -43.72 -9.81
C LEU A 401 -14.25 -45.12 -9.26
N ASP A 402 -14.33 -46.11 -10.16
CA ASP A 402 -14.65 -47.48 -9.79
C ASP A 402 -13.38 -48.21 -9.32
N PRO A 403 -13.33 -48.72 -8.07
CA PRO A 403 -12.13 -49.37 -7.58
C PRO A 403 -11.71 -50.61 -8.38
N THR A 404 -12.61 -51.27 -9.10
CA THR A 404 -12.27 -52.45 -9.91
C THR A 404 -11.71 -52.06 -11.28
N LEU A 405 -12.26 -51.02 -11.90
CA LEU A 405 -11.90 -50.60 -13.25
C LEU A 405 -10.73 -49.60 -13.27
N ASP A 406 -10.66 -48.73 -12.27
CA ASP A 406 -9.76 -47.57 -12.24
C ASP A 406 -8.52 -47.79 -11.36
N GLN A 407 -8.39 -48.95 -10.68
CA GLN A 407 -7.18 -49.30 -9.90
C GLN A 407 -5.88 -49.30 -10.72
N ALA A 408 -5.96 -49.46 -12.04
CA ALA A 408 -4.79 -49.42 -12.94
C ALA A 408 -4.12 -48.03 -12.98
N LEU A 409 -4.82 -46.96 -12.57
CA LEU A 409 -4.28 -45.60 -12.56
C LEU A 409 -3.04 -45.48 -11.65
N ILE A 410 -2.98 -46.27 -10.57
CA ILE A 410 -1.87 -46.29 -9.62
C ILE A 410 -0.81 -47.37 -9.91
N ASP A 411 -0.91 -48.10 -11.03
CA ASP A 411 0.03 -49.17 -11.40
C ASP A 411 1.52 -48.77 -11.36
N PRO A 412 1.94 -47.56 -11.79
CA PRO A 412 3.34 -47.14 -11.73
C PRO A 412 3.93 -47.20 -10.31
N ILE A 413 3.15 -46.76 -9.31
CA ILE A 413 3.52 -46.82 -7.90
C ILE A 413 3.36 -48.25 -7.37
N TRP A 414 2.22 -48.88 -7.68
CA TRP A 414 1.86 -50.19 -7.17
C TRP A 414 2.90 -51.27 -7.53
N ALA A 415 3.42 -51.26 -8.76
CA ALA A 415 4.43 -52.22 -9.20
C ALA A 415 5.70 -52.22 -8.33
N LYS A 416 6.06 -51.06 -7.76
CA LYS A 416 7.18 -50.92 -6.82
C LYS A 416 6.83 -51.47 -5.45
N VAL A 417 5.65 -51.10 -4.92
CA VAL A 417 5.13 -51.56 -3.63
C VAL A 417 5.00 -53.08 -3.61
N GLU A 418 4.31 -53.65 -4.60
CA GLU A 418 4.00 -55.08 -4.69
C GLU A 418 5.26 -55.94 -4.64
N SER A 419 6.33 -55.51 -5.33
CA SER A 419 7.61 -56.24 -5.39
C SER A 419 8.31 -56.40 -4.02
N ARG A 420 7.89 -55.62 -3.02
CA ARG A 420 8.48 -55.58 -1.67
C ARG A 420 7.51 -55.94 -0.56
N LEU A 421 6.28 -56.36 -0.89
CA LEU A 421 5.30 -56.74 0.11
C LEU A 421 5.69 -58.03 0.86
N PRO A 422 5.45 -58.10 2.18
CA PRO A 422 5.54 -59.35 2.93
C PRO A 422 4.55 -60.40 2.40
N ALA A 423 4.94 -61.68 2.41
CA ALA A 423 4.14 -62.79 1.88
C ALA A 423 2.78 -63.01 2.58
N ASN A 424 2.57 -62.42 3.76
CA ASN A 424 1.34 -62.50 4.53
C ASN A 424 0.34 -61.35 4.21
N VAL A 425 0.68 -60.41 3.34
CA VAL A 425 -0.19 -59.31 2.93
C VAL A 425 -0.93 -59.71 1.65
N ASN A 426 -2.25 -59.47 1.60
CA ASN A 426 -3.05 -59.67 0.38
C ASN A 426 -2.82 -58.49 -0.59
N PRO A 427 -2.14 -58.69 -1.73
CA PRO A 427 -1.78 -57.59 -2.64
C PRO A 427 -3.01 -56.89 -3.22
N ASP A 428 -4.03 -57.64 -3.64
CA ASP A 428 -5.24 -57.07 -4.29
C ASP A 428 -6.02 -56.18 -3.31
N ALA A 429 -6.18 -56.62 -2.07
CA ALA A 429 -6.88 -55.85 -1.04
C ALA A 429 -6.10 -54.58 -0.66
N LEU A 430 -4.77 -54.67 -0.57
CA LEU A 430 -3.92 -53.52 -0.27
C LEU A 430 -3.93 -52.50 -1.41
N LYS A 431 -3.87 -52.95 -2.67
CA LYS A 431 -3.97 -52.09 -3.85
C LYS A 431 -5.30 -51.34 -3.89
N ALA A 432 -6.40 -52.05 -3.63
CA ALA A 432 -7.73 -51.47 -3.56
C ALA A 432 -7.82 -50.38 -2.48
N SER A 433 -7.26 -50.63 -1.29
CA SER A 433 -7.25 -49.66 -0.21
C SER A 433 -6.31 -48.48 -0.49
N LEU A 434 -5.15 -48.70 -1.11
CA LEU A 434 -4.26 -47.61 -1.55
C LEU A 434 -4.96 -46.71 -2.58
N PHE A 435 -5.66 -47.30 -3.54
CA PHE A 435 -6.47 -46.56 -4.50
C PHE A 435 -7.55 -45.72 -3.80
N GLN A 436 -8.22 -46.27 -2.78
CA GLN A 436 -9.21 -45.53 -1.99
C GLN A 436 -8.61 -44.36 -1.19
N ILE A 437 -7.36 -44.46 -0.73
CA ILE A 437 -6.67 -43.32 -0.11
C ILE A 437 -6.53 -42.18 -1.14
N PHE A 438 -6.07 -42.48 -2.36
CA PHE A 438 -5.94 -41.48 -3.41
C PHE A 438 -7.28 -40.85 -3.78
N THR A 439 -8.37 -41.63 -3.89
CA THR A 439 -9.70 -41.07 -4.20
C THR A 439 -10.27 -40.25 -3.04
N ALA A 440 -10.11 -40.69 -1.79
CA ALA A 440 -10.57 -39.96 -0.61
C ALA A 440 -9.87 -38.61 -0.46
N VAL A 441 -8.55 -38.57 -0.67
CA VAL A 441 -7.75 -37.33 -0.59
C VAL A 441 -7.98 -36.44 -1.81
N GLY A 442 -8.13 -37.02 -3.01
CA GLY A 442 -8.40 -36.26 -4.23
C GLY A 442 -9.81 -35.69 -4.32
N SER A 443 -10.78 -36.24 -3.58
CA SER A 443 -12.17 -35.76 -3.54
C SER A 443 -12.47 -34.82 -2.38
N PHE A 444 -11.45 -34.39 -1.64
CA PHE A 444 -11.57 -33.54 -0.46
C PHE A 444 -12.29 -32.21 -0.74
N GLN A 445 -13.20 -31.78 0.15
CA GLN A 445 -13.91 -30.49 0.03
C GLN A 445 -12.94 -29.31 0.15
N TYR A 446 -13.19 -28.25 -0.63
CA TYR A 446 -12.49 -26.97 -0.46
C TYR A 446 -13.14 -26.09 0.61
N ASP A 447 -14.36 -26.41 1.03
CA ASP A 447 -15.02 -26.00 2.27
C ASP A 447 -15.03 -27.14 3.32
N PRO A 448 -13.87 -27.76 3.62
CA PRO A 448 -13.87 -28.93 4.47
C PRO A 448 -14.26 -28.54 5.89
N ASN A 449 -15.17 -29.31 6.47
CA ASN A 449 -15.29 -29.33 7.91
C ASN A 449 -14.23 -30.28 8.49
N ALA A 450 -13.88 -30.08 9.77
CA ALA A 450 -12.91 -30.94 10.44
C ALA A 450 -13.29 -32.43 10.39
N SER A 451 -14.59 -32.76 10.31
CA SER A 451 -15.04 -34.16 10.33
C SER A 451 -14.66 -34.96 9.08
N GLU A 452 -14.55 -34.32 7.91
CA GLU A 452 -14.09 -35.01 6.69
C GLU A 452 -12.60 -35.33 6.76
N LEU A 453 -11.78 -34.37 7.23
CA LEU A 453 -10.37 -34.61 7.49
C LEU A 453 -10.17 -35.72 8.52
N GLU A 454 -10.92 -35.65 9.62
CA GLU A 454 -10.86 -36.67 10.67
C GLU A 454 -11.32 -38.04 10.16
N ALA A 455 -12.30 -38.12 9.26
CA ALA A 455 -12.74 -39.38 8.66
C ALA A 455 -11.59 -40.04 7.88
N ILE A 456 -10.76 -39.28 7.17
CA ILE A 456 -9.56 -39.79 6.50
C ILE A 456 -8.47 -40.14 7.51
N ARG A 457 -8.17 -39.23 8.45
CA ARG A 457 -7.12 -39.40 9.47
C ARG A 457 -7.36 -40.62 10.35
N THR A 458 -8.61 -40.90 10.69
CA THR A 458 -9.01 -41.98 11.61
C THR A 458 -9.46 -43.26 10.93
N ASN A 459 -9.50 -43.31 9.59
CA ASN A 459 -9.93 -44.52 8.88
C ASN A 459 -8.98 -45.70 9.17
N PRO A 460 -9.47 -46.80 9.79
CA PRO A 460 -8.63 -47.91 10.20
C PRO A 460 -8.03 -48.67 9.01
N GLU A 461 -8.75 -48.77 7.90
CA GLU A 461 -8.26 -49.44 6.68
C GLU A 461 -7.14 -48.63 6.05
N PHE A 462 -7.27 -47.32 5.99
CA PHE A 462 -6.22 -46.46 5.42
C PHE A 462 -4.94 -46.50 6.25
N ARG A 463 -5.07 -46.45 7.58
CA ARG A 463 -3.95 -46.60 8.51
C ARG A 463 -3.26 -47.97 8.35
N ALA A 464 -4.04 -49.05 8.26
CA ALA A 464 -3.50 -50.39 8.06
C ALA A 464 -2.75 -50.50 6.72
N THR A 465 -3.28 -49.88 5.67
CA THR A 465 -2.69 -49.84 4.33
C THR A 465 -1.36 -49.09 4.32
N LEU A 466 -1.31 -47.87 4.90
CA LEU A 466 -0.07 -47.12 5.01
C LEU A 466 0.98 -47.88 5.83
N LYS A 467 0.59 -48.53 6.93
CA LYS A 467 1.49 -49.35 7.74
C LYS A 467 2.08 -50.54 6.95
N ALA A 468 1.27 -51.21 6.13
CA ALA A 468 1.76 -52.30 5.29
C ALA A 468 2.73 -51.82 4.19
N ILE A 469 2.46 -50.67 3.57
CA ILE A 469 3.35 -50.05 2.58
C ILE A 469 4.67 -49.62 3.25
N ALA A 470 4.59 -49.02 4.43
CA ALA A 470 5.74 -48.60 5.20
C ALA A 470 6.62 -49.79 5.59
N ALA A 471 6.01 -50.88 6.05
CA ALA A 471 6.72 -52.12 6.35
C ALA A 471 7.46 -52.68 5.12
N ALA A 472 6.86 -52.60 3.93
CA ALA A 472 7.53 -52.96 2.67
C ALA A 472 8.70 -52.02 2.32
N GLY A 473 8.61 -50.75 2.73
CA GLY A 473 9.69 -49.77 2.70
C GLY A 473 10.70 -49.90 3.84
N GLY A 474 10.56 -50.86 4.76
CA GLY A 474 11.48 -51.06 5.88
C GLY A 474 11.33 -50.08 7.04
N ASP A 475 10.17 -49.44 7.20
CA ASP A 475 9.82 -48.59 8.34
C ASP A 475 8.38 -48.88 8.79
N ALA A 476 8.16 -49.32 10.03
CA ALA A 476 6.81 -49.71 10.48
C ALA A 476 5.98 -48.55 11.06
N ASN A 477 6.58 -47.36 11.19
CA ASN A 477 6.08 -46.29 12.06
C ASN A 477 5.48 -45.10 11.30
N ILE A 478 4.90 -45.34 10.11
CA ILE A 478 4.16 -44.26 9.42
C ILE A 478 2.72 -44.16 9.91
N VAL A 479 2.24 -42.93 10.05
CA VAL A 479 0.83 -42.62 10.31
C VAL A 479 0.22 -41.82 9.16
N MET A 480 -1.11 -41.67 9.15
CA MET A 480 -1.81 -40.88 8.13
C MET A 480 -1.33 -39.41 8.11
N ASP A 481 -0.99 -38.87 9.27
CA ASP A 481 -0.50 -37.50 9.41
C ASP A 481 0.85 -37.27 8.70
N ASP A 482 1.72 -38.28 8.61
CA ASP A 482 2.96 -38.18 7.80
C ASP A 482 2.68 -38.03 6.30
N PHE A 483 1.64 -38.73 5.82
CA PHE A 483 1.19 -38.63 4.44
C PHE A 483 0.55 -37.26 4.16
N LEU A 484 -0.31 -36.79 5.06
CA LEU A 484 -0.93 -35.46 4.93
C LEU A 484 0.10 -34.33 5.03
N LEU A 485 1.10 -34.46 5.92
CA LEU A 485 2.21 -33.52 6.03
C LEU A 485 3.04 -33.48 4.75
N PHE A 486 3.32 -34.64 4.13
CA PHE A 486 3.98 -34.68 2.82
C PHE A 486 3.14 -33.98 1.74
N MET A 487 1.82 -34.14 1.72
CA MET A 487 0.96 -33.52 0.71
C MET A 487 0.80 -32.00 0.88
N PHE A 488 0.49 -31.54 2.10
CA PHE A 488 0.02 -30.18 2.37
C PHE A 488 0.94 -29.33 3.24
N GLY A 489 1.87 -29.98 3.95
CA GLY A 489 2.78 -29.34 4.87
C GLY A 489 2.18 -28.98 6.22
N ASP A 490 3.00 -28.39 7.09
CA ASP A 490 2.61 -27.85 8.39
C ASP A 490 2.28 -26.35 8.37
N GLY A 491 2.52 -25.69 7.24
CA GLY A 491 2.39 -24.23 7.09
C GLY A 491 3.60 -23.43 7.56
N ASP A 492 4.68 -24.09 8.00
CA ASP A 492 5.92 -23.46 8.48
C ASP A 492 7.16 -24.22 7.97
N SER A 493 7.73 -25.11 8.81
CA SER A 493 9.01 -25.79 8.54
C SER A 493 8.93 -26.92 7.52
N HIS A 494 7.79 -27.59 7.41
CA HIS A 494 7.53 -28.66 6.44
C HIS A 494 6.51 -28.18 5.44
N LYS A 495 6.95 -27.68 4.29
CA LYS A 495 6.06 -27.07 3.30
C LYS A 495 5.12 -28.05 2.59
N GLY A 496 5.45 -29.34 2.58
CA GLY A 496 4.76 -30.34 1.76
C GLY A 496 4.82 -30.02 0.25
N ILE A 497 4.10 -30.79 -0.57
CA ILE A 497 4.06 -30.56 -2.03
C ILE A 497 3.44 -29.19 -2.31
N GLU A 498 2.32 -28.89 -1.68
CA GLU A 498 1.56 -27.68 -1.96
C GLU A 498 2.30 -26.39 -1.54
N GLY A 499 2.98 -26.38 -0.38
CA GLY A 499 3.79 -25.23 0.03
C GLY A 499 5.06 -25.09 -0.82
N THR A 500 5.62 -26.20 -1.30
CA THR A 500 6.73 -26.17 -2.26
C THR A 500 6.28 -25.60 -3.61
N VAL A 501 5.06 -25.91 -4.07
CA VAL A 501 4.48 -25.28 -5.26
C VAL A 501 4.37 -23.76 -5.08
N ARG A 502 3.97 -23.27 -3.91
CA ARG A 502 3.96 -21.81 -3.63
C ARG A 502 5.31 -21.17 -3.74
N ASP A 503 6.32 -21.78 -3.14
CA ASP A 503 7.68 -21.24 -3.22
C ASP A 503 8.13 -21.13 -4.68
N LEU A 504 7.85 -22.16 -5.48
CA LEU A 504 8.16 -22.16 -6.91
C LEU A 504 7.42 -21.02 -7.60
N LEU A 505 6.11 -20.85 -7.36
CA LEU A 505 5.30 -19.75 -7.94
C LEU A 505 5.80 -18.37 -7.49
N ALA A 506 6.15 -18.19 -6.22
CA ALA A 506 6.68 -16.94 -5.66
C ALA A 506 8.07 -16.60 -6.23
N SER A 507 8.82 -17.60 -6.70
CA SER A 507 10.12 -17.41 -7.35
C SER A 507 10.03 -17.10 -8.85
N MET A 508 8.83 -17.18 -9.44
CA MET A 508 8.64 -16.92 -10.86
C MET A 508 8.69 -15.44 -11.19
N THR A 509 9.11 -15.14 -12.42
CA THR A 509 8.88 -13.83 -13.01
C THR A 509 7.40 -13.62 -13.30
N SER A 510 6.98 -12.36 -13.37
CA SER A 510 5.64 -11.96 -13.80
C SER A 510 5.15 -12.66 -15.08
N SER A 511 6.02 -12.79 -16.07
CA SER A 511 5.69 -13.43 -17.35
C SER A 511 5.49 -14.93 -17.23
N GLU A 512 6.27 -15.60 -16.37
CA GLU A 512 6.14 -17.04 -16.13
C GLU A 512 4.84 -17.34 -15.40
N LEU A 513 4.52 -16.55 -14.36
CA LEU A 513 3.29 -16.70 -13.58
C LEU A 513 2.03 -16.53 -14.44
N ILE A 514 2.01 -15.50 -15.31
CA ILE A 514 0.92 -15.30 -16.29
C ILE A 514 0.88 -16.46 -17.30
N GLY A 515 2.03 -16.98 -17.70
CA GLY A 515 2.13 -18.11 -18.63
C GLY A 515 1.53 -19.42 -18.11
N LEU A 516 1.23 -19.51 -16.81
CA LEU A 516 0.54 -20.66 -16.22
C LEU A 516 -0.96 -20.66 -16.48
N LEU A 517 -1.55 -19.50 -16.75
CA LEU A 517 -2.99 -19.36 -16.94
C LEU A 517 -3.45 -20.16 -18.17
N GLY A 518 -4.18 -21.25 -17.91
CA GLY A 518 -4.68 -22.12 -18.98
C GLY A 518 -3.62 -23.02 -19.61
N ASN A 519 -2.44 -23.17 -18.98
CA ASN A 519 -1.38 -24.07 -19.43
C ASN A 519 -1.22 -25.25 -18.45
N ASN A 520 -2.06 -26.26 -18.60
CA ASN A 520 -2.08 -27.43 -17.71
C ASN A 520 -0.75 -28.18 -17.68
N GLN A 521 -0.01 -28.22 -18.80
CA GLN A 521 1.31 -28.85 -18.84
C GLN A 521 2.33 -28.10 -17.99
N ALA A 522 2.31 -26.76 -18.00
CA ALA A 522 3.17 -25.95 -17.15
C ALA A 522 2.82 -26.14 -15.67
N ILE A 523 1.54 -26.10 -15.31
CA ILE A 523 1.07 -26.36 -13.94
C ILE A 523 1.50 -27.76 -13.48
N THR A 524 1.32 -28.78 -14.33
CA THR A 524 1.72 -30.15 -14.03
C THR A 524 3.23 -30.24 -13.82
N SER A 525 4.02 -29.54 -14.63
CA SER A 525 5.48 -29.51 -14.51
C SER A 525 5.93 -28.92 -13.17
N ILE A 526 5.25 -27.87 -12.67
CA ILE A 526 5.52 -27.28 -11.35
C ILE A 526 5.20 -28.26 -10.23
N VAL A 527 4.05 -28.93 -10.30
CA VAL A 527 3.66 -29.93 -9.29
C VAL A 527 4.67 -31.09 -9.26
N LEU A 528 5.11 -31.58 -10.44
CA LEU A 528 6.13 -32.63 -10.52
C LEU A 528 7.49 -32.16 -10.02
N GLN A 529 7.87 -30.90 -10.28
CA GLN A 529 9.08 -30.30 -9.75
C GLN A 529 9.05 -30.22 -8.21
N ALA A 530 7.95 -29.73 -7.63
CA ALA A 530 7.74 -29.68 -6.20
C ALA A 530 7.77 -31.10 -5.57
N THR A 531 7.10 -32.06 -6.22
CA THR A 531 7.11 -33.46 -5.79
C THR A 531 8.53 -34.04 -5.83
N ASN A 532 9.29 -33.77 -6.88
CA ASN A 532 10.67 -34.25 -7.01
C ASN A 532 11.61 -33.64 -5.96
N GLN A 533 11.44 -32.36 -5.64
CA GLN A 533 12.16 -31.71 -4.55
C GLN A 533 11.83 -32.41 -3.21
N LEU A 534 10.56 -32.60 -2.91
CA LEU A 534 10.12 -33.21 -1.65
C LEU A 534 10.54 -34.67 -1.49
N LEU A 535 10.54 -35.44 -2.58
CA LEU A 535 11.04 -36.82 -2.59
C LEU A 535 12.52 -36.92 -2.23
N SER A 536 13.31 -35.87 -2.48
CA SER A 536 14.72 -35.84 -2.11
C SER A 536 14.94 -35.57 -0.61
N GLU A 537 13.95 -35.00 0.08
CA GLU A 537 14.00 -34.63 1.49
C GLU A 537 13.67 -35.80 2.44
N THR A 538 14.39 -36.91 2.28
CA THR A 538 14.15 -38.17 3.02
C THR A 538 14.45 -38.09 4.53
N GLU A 539 15.16 -37.06 4.99
CA GLU A 539 15.39 -36.80 6.42
C GLU A 539 14.26 -35.99 7.05
N ALA A 540 13.63 -35.09 6.28
CA ALA A 540 12.55 -34.22 6.77
C ALA A 540 11.17 -34.90 6.67
N TYR A 541 10.95 -35.74 5.65
CA TYR A 541 9.67 -36.42 5.44
C TYR A 541 9.80 -37.94 5.54
N LYS A 542 9.17 -38.53 6.55
CA LYS A 542 9.08 -40.00 6.72
C LYS A 542 8.49 -40.67 5.48
N PHE A 543 7.46 -40.06 4.88
CA PHE A 543 6.84 -40.57 3.66
C PHE A 543 7.84 -40.59 2.48
N SER A 544 8.63 -39.54 2.27
CA SER A 544 9.71 -39.52 1.25
C SER A 544 10.74 -40.62 1.49
N SER A 545 11.14 -40.85 2.74
CA SER A 545 12.07 -41.93 3.11
C SER A 545 11.55 -43.31 2.69
N ILE A 546 10.26 -43.58 2.91
CA ILE A 546 9.62 -44.85 2.52
C ILE A 546 9.54 -44.99 1.01
N LEU A 547 9.12 -43.94 0.30
CA LEU A 547 9.05 -43.96 -1.17
C LEU A 547 10.43 -44.22 -1.79
N ALA A 548 11.47 -43.57 -1.28
CA ALA A 548 12.85 -43.80 -1.72
C ALA A 548 13.30 -45.25 -1.46
N LYS A 549 13.00 -45.81 -0.28
CA LYS A 549 13.32 -47.21 0.04
C LYS A 549 12.54 -48.21 -0.82
N LEU A 550 11.38 -47.83 -1.35
CA LEU A 550 10.57 -48.63 -2.29
C LEU A 550 11.03 -48.48 -3.76
N ASP A 551 12.05 -47.68 -4.04
CA ASP A 551 12.46 -47.28 -5.41
C ASP A 551 11.34 -46.58 -6.19
N ILE A 552 10.49 -45.81 -5.49
CA ILE A 552 9.48 -44.93 -6.10
C ILE A 552 10.11 -43.56 -6.29
N THR A 553 10.16 -43.10 -7.53
CA THR A 553 10.73 -41.79 -7.90
C THR A 553 9.64 -40.84 -8.43
N SER A 554 10.04 -39.62 -8.78
CA SER A 554 9.16 -38.66 -9.45
C SER A 554 8.63 -39.17 -10.80
N LEU A 555 9.29 -40.14 -11.44
CA LEU A 555 8.81 -40.77 -12.66
C LEU A 555 7.55 -41.60 -12.41
N GLU A 556 7.54 -42.45 -11.39
CA GLU A 556 6.37 -43.26 -11.04
C GLU A 556 5.21 -42.39 -10.58
N LEU A 557 5.46 -41.40 -9.71
CA LEU A 557 4.43 -40.45 -9.28
C LEU A 557 3.88 -39.64 -10.46
N GLY A 558 4.75 -39.14 -11.35
CA GLY A 558 4.32 -38.39 -12.52
C GLY A 558 3.52 -39.24 -13.51
N SER A 559 3.88 -40.51 -13.68
CA SER A 559 3.10 -41.45 -14.49
C SER A 559 1.70 -41.69 -13.91
N THR A 560 1.59 -41.81 -12.58
CA THR A 560 0.28 -41.90 -11.90
C THR A 560 -0.54 -40.63 -12.10
N VAL A 561 0.04 -39.44 -11.93
CA VAL A 561 -0.66 -38.17 -12.19
C VAL A 561 -1.15 -38.09 -13.64
N LEU A 562 -0.32 -38.47 -14.62
CA LEU A 562 -0.70 -38.50 -16.03
C LEU A 562 -1.83 -39.51 -16.33
N ASN A 563 -1.84 -40.66 -15.65
CA ASN A 563 -2.93 -41.63 -15.76
C ASN A 563 -4.26 -41.02 -15.29
N TYR A 564 -4.28 -40.34 -14.14
CA TYR A 564 -5.47 -39.63 -13.66
C TYR A 564 -5.89 -38.52 -14.62
N GLN A 565 -4.94 -37.72 -15.12
CA GLN A 565 -5.23 -36.67 -16.11
C GLN A 565 -5.84 -37.22 -17.41
N ALA A 566 -5.38 -38.39 -17.87
CA ALA A 566 -5.95 -39.04 -19.05
C ALA A 566 -7.36 -39.61 -18.80
N ARG A 567 -7.69 -39.92 -17.54
CA ARG A 567 -8.96 -40.55 -17.14
C ARG A 567 -10.05 -39.54 -16.77
N LEU A 568 -9.69 -38.41 -16.19
CA LEU A 568 -10.60 -37.41 -15.64
C LEU A 568 -10.93 -36.34 -16.69
N GLN A 569 -12.21 -36.15 -16.98
CA GLN A 569 -12.68 -35.20 -17.99
C GLN A 569 -12.74 -33.76 -17.46
N ASN A 570 -13.02 -33.59 -16.17
CA ASN A 570 -13.19 -32.27 -15.56
C ASN A 570 -11.90 -31.70 -14.96
N ILE A 571 -10.76 -32.37 -15.17
CA ILE A 571 -9.49 -31.95 -14.53
C ILE A 571 -8.97 -30.62 -15.08
N GLU A 572 -9.09 -30.39 -16.38
CA GLU A 572 -8.66 -29.15 -17.04
C GLU A 572 -9.44 -27.92 -16.56
N PRO A 573 -10.80 -27.89 -16.64
CA PRO A 573 -11.56 -26.73 -16.17
C PRO A 573 -11.38 -26.49 -14.66
N ALA A 574 -11.36 -27.55 -13.84
CA ALA A 574 -11.10 -27.43 -12.41
C ALA A 574 -9.69 -26.92 -12.09
N THR A 575 -8.66 -27.34 -12.85
CA THR A 575 -7.29 -26.83 -12.69
C THR A 575 -7.22 -25.34 -13.00
N HIS A 576 -7.91 -24.88 -14.04
CA HIS A 576 -8.00 -23.46 -14.36
C HIS A 576 -8.71 -22.67 -13.24
N ALA A 577 -9.87 -23.14 -12.80
CA ALA A 577 -10.63 -22.57 -11.68
C ALA A 577 -9.78 -22.47 -10.40
N MET A 578 -9.10 -23.55 -10.02
CA MET A 578 -8.23 -23.59 -8.85
C MET A 578 -7.03 -22.64 -9.00
N THR A 579 -6.44 -22.53 -10.19
CA THR A 579 -5.32 -21.60 -10.43
C THR A 579 -5.77 -20.16 -10.24
N VAL A 580 -6.93 -19.78 -10.77
CA VAL A 580 -7.51 -18.44 -10.61
C VAL A 580 -7.85 -18.17 -9.14
N ALA A 581 -8.47 -19.13 -8.45
CA ALA A 581 -8.76 -19.01 -7.02
C ALA A 581 -7.48 -18.86 -6.19
N TYR A 582 -6.42 -19.57 -6.55
CA TYR A 582 -5.12 -19.44 -5.92
C TYR A 582 -4.57 -18.02 -6.07
N MET A 583 -4.53 -17.52 -7.31
CA MET A 583 -4.08 -16.16 -7.58
C MET A 583 -4.92 -15.14 -6.80
N ARG A 584 -6.26 -15.27 -6.83
CA ARG A 584 -7.17 -14.40 -6.09
C ARG A 584 -6.93 -14.44 -4.57
N SER A 585 -6.70 -15.62 -4.00
CA SER A 585 -6.43 -15.79 -2.57
C SER A 585 -5.08 -15.20 -2.12
N GLU A 586 -4.12 -15.11 -3.04
CA GLU A 586 -2.76 -14.62 -2.79
C GLU A 586 -2.50 -13.24 -3.42
N SER A 587 -3.54 -12.61 -3.99
CA SER A 587 -3.51 -11.25 -4.52
C SER A 587 -3.43 -10.24 -3.38
N SER A 588 -2.55 -9.26 -3.54
CA SER A 588 -2.45 -8.08 -2.68
C SER A 588 -2.29 -6.84 -3.56
N GLU A 589 -2.92 -5.73 -3.17
CA GLU A 589 -2.77 -4.48 -3.89
C GLU A 589 -1.50 -3.72 -3.49
N VAL A 590 -1.02 -2.91 -4.42
CA VAL A 590 -0.10 -1.81 -4.17
C VAL A 590 -0.78 -0.57 -4.70
N VAL A 591 -0.91 0.45 -3.85
CA VAL A 591 -1.58 1.70 -4.18
C VAL A 591 -0.57 2.83 -4.11
N ASN A 592 -0.44 3.59 -5.20
CA ASN A 592 0.27 4.86 -5.20
C ASN A 592 -0.77 5.98 -5.22
N GLU A 593 -0.86 6.72 -4.12
CA GLU A 593 -1.78 7.85 -3.97
C GLU A 593 -1.08 9.13 -4.42
N SER A 594 -1.81 9.98 -5.13
CA SER A 594 -1.35 11.34 -5.43
C SER A 594 -1.33 12.17 -4.16
N GLU A 595 -0.45 13.18 -4.11
CA GLU A 595 -0.35 14.10 -2.96
C GLU A 595 -1.68 14.81 -2.64
N ASP A 596 -2.52 15.03 -3.66
CA ASP A 596 -3.84 15.64 -3.49
C ASP A 596 -4.94 14.66 -3.02
N GLY A 597 -4.65 13.37 -2.91
CA GLY A 597 -5.60 12.30 -2.52
C GLY A 597 -6.72 12.05 -3.54
N ARG A 598 -6.65 12.65 -4.73
CA ARG A 598 -7.71 12.56 -5.76
C ARG A 598 -7.46 11.49 -6.80
N GLN A 599 -6.26 10.92 -6.82
CA GLN A 599 -5.87 9.87 -7.74
C GLN A 599 -5.16 8.74 -6.97
N HIS A 600 -5.67 7.53 -7.14
CA HIS A 600 -5.01 6.32 -6.65
C HIS A 600 -4.63 5.47 -7.86
N ILE A 601 -3.39 4.97 -7.92
CA ILE A 601 -2.94 4.05 -8.96
C ILE A 601 -2.74 2.67 -8.35
N TYR A 602 -3.63 1.74 -8.71
CA TYR A 602 -3.60 0.37 -8.23
C TYR A 602 -2.79 -0.55 -9.15
N SER A 603 -1.98 -1.40 -8.53
CA SER A 603 -1.37 -2.59 -9.14
C SER A 603 -1.53 -3.78 -8.21
N LEU A 604 -1.34 -5.00 -8.72
CA LEU A 604 -1.47 -6.22 -7.92
C LEU A 604 -0.16 -6.99 -7.84
N LYS A 605 0.06 -7.64 -6.71
CA LYS A 605 1.05 -8.70 -6.51
C LYS A 605 0.34 -10.00 -6.19
N VAL A 606 0.79 -11.10 -6.79
CA VAL A 606 0.36 -12.45 -6.44
C VAL A 606 1.56 -13.19 -5.89
N LEU A 607 1.48 -13.71 -4.66
CA LEU A 607 2.62 -14.35 -3.97
C LEU A 607 3.89 -13.46 -3.96
N GLY A 608 3.70 -12.14 -3.86
CA GLY A 608 4.79 -11.16 -3.88
C GLY A 608 5.34 -10.80 -5.27
N VAL A 609 4.88 -11.45 -6.34
CA VAL A 609 5.27 -11.18 -7.72
C VAL A 609 4.33 -10.15 -8.35
N ASP A 610 4.87 -9.07 -8.90
CA ASP A 610 4.08 -8.03 -9.58
C ASP A 610 3.33 -8.60 -10.79
N ILE A 611 2.05 -8.26 -10.93
CA ILE A 611 1.26 -8.56 -12.12
C ILE A 611 1.32 -7.36 -13.08
N PRO A 612 1.88 -7.52 -14.30
CA PRO A 612 1.96 -6.49 -15.30
C PRO A 612 0.59 -5.89 -15.60
N ALA A 613 0.51 -4.55 -15.65
CA ALA A 613 -0.73 -3.85 -15.95
C ALA A 613 -1.38 -4.28 -17.28
N ILE A 614 -0.61 -4.80 -18.24
CA ILE A 614 -1.13 -5.32 -19.51
C ILE A 614 -1.93 -6.62 -19.35
N ALA A 615 -1.71 -7.36 -18.26
CA ALA A 615 -2.46 -8.57 -17.93
C ALA A 615 -3.69 -8.27 -17.07
N LEU A 616 -3.87 -7.02 -16.63
CA LEU A 616 -5.00 -6.60 -15.81
C LEU A 616 -5.92 -5.69 -16.61
N GLN A 617 -7.22 -5.82 -16.35
CA GLN A 617 -8.23 -4.87 -16.77
C GLN A 617 -8.99 -4.39 -15.55
N TRP A 618 -8.79 -3.12 -15.20
CA TRP A 618 -9.50 -2.49 -14.10
C TRP A 618 -10.85 -1.92 -14.54
N SER A 619 -11.86 -2.06 -13.68
CA SER A 619 -13.20 -1.55 -13.92
C SER A 619 -13.86 -1.05 -12.63
N LYS A 620 -14.85 -0.15 -12.78
CA LYS A 620 -15.75 0.27 -11.69
C LYS A 620 -16.98 -0.64 -11.70
N VAL A 621 -17.21 -1.37 -10.61
CA VAL A 621 -18.37 -2.26 -10.46
C VAL A 621 -19.58 -1.49 -9.94
N SER A 622 -19.39 -0.66 -8.91
CA SER A 622 -20.46 0.14 -8.32
C SER A 622 -19.92 1.38 -7.58
N GLY A 623 -20.80 2.21 -7.03
CA GLY A 623 -20.45 3.39 -6.24
C GLY A 623 -20.72 4.71 -6.95
N SER A 624 -20.02 5.77 -6.54
CA SER A 624 -20.27 7.13 -7.00
C SER A 624 -20.02 7.31 -8.50
N ASP A 625 -20.88 8.08 -9.17
CA ASP A 625 -20.68 8.52 -10.56
C ASP A 625 -19.45 9.41 -10.71
N ASP A 626 -19.02 10.06 -9.62
CA ASP A 626 -17.84 10.90 -9.59
C ASP A 626 -16.53 10.10 -9.54
N VAL A 627 -16.55 8.79 -9.30
CA VAL A 627 -15.33 7.98 -9.40
C VAL A 627 -15.15 7.49 -10.84
N ASN A 628 -13.99 7.78 -11.43
CA ASN A 628 -13.59 7.25 -12.73
C ASN A 628 -12.48 6.22 -12.55
N VAL A 629 -12.60 5.05 -13.19
CA VAL A 629 -11.61 3.97 -13.15
C VAL A 629 -11.11 3.73 -14.57
N LEU A 630 -9.81 3.90 -14.78
CA LEU A 630 -9.15 3.60 -16.05
C LEU A 630 -8.66 2.14 -16.08
N PRO A 631 -8.58 1.50 -17.25
CA PRO A 631 -8.17 0.10 -17.38
C PRO A 631 -6.79 -0.24 -16.80
N ASN A 632 -5.92 0.75 -16.62
CA ASN A 632 -4.58 0.61 -16.05
C ASN A 632 -4.53 0.68 -14.52
N GLY A 633 -5.69 0.73 -13.84
CA GLY A 633 -5.77 0.79 -12.37
C GLY A 633 -5.74 2.20 -11.80
N THR A 634 -5.75 3.24 -12.65
CA THR A 634 -5.87 4.62 -12.19
C THR A 634 -7.33 4.93 -11.83
N VAL A 635 -7.57 5.26 -10.57
CA VAL A 635 -8.87 5.68 -10.04
C VAL A 635 -8.80 7.16 -9.70
N THR A 636 -9.79 7.95 -10.10
CA THR A 636 -9.80 9.40 -9.86
C THR A 636 -11.16 9.95 -9.45
N ILE A 637 -11.16 11.08 -8.74
CA ILE A 637 -12.34 11.91 -8.48
C ILE A 637 -12.17 13.34 -9.03
N PRO A 638 -13.22 13.99 -9.54
CA PRO A 638 -13.18 15.38 -9.97
C PRO A 638 -12.82 16.35 -8.84
N ARG A 639 -12.18 17.47 -9.17
CA ARG A 639 -11.77 18.52 -8.22
C ARG A 639 -12.88 19.04 -7.30
N ARG A 640 -14.12 19.09 -7.79
CA ARG A 640 -15.27 19.55 -6.99
C ARG A 640 -15.74 18.56 -5.92
N VAL A 641 -15.22 17.33 -5.95
CA VAL A 641 -15.67 16.23 -5.08
C VAL A 641 -14.64 16.09 -3.98
N ALA A 642 -15.04 16.39 -2.74
CA ALA A 642 -14.14 16.29 -1.60
C ALA A 642 -13.80 14.83 -1.27
N SER A 643 -14.76 13.93 -1.46
CA SER A 643 -14.55 12.49 -1.30
C SER A 643 -15.59 11.73 -2.11
N ALA A 644 -15.20 10.58 -2.68
CA ALA A 644 -16.14 9.64 -3.26
C ALA A 644 -15.61 8.21 -3.18
N SER A 645 -16.55 7.26 -3.08
CA SER A 645 -16.25 5.84 -2.95
C SER A 645 -16.80 5.02 -4.12
N ALA A 646 -16.11 3.94 -4.46
CA ALA A 646 -16.53 2.97 -5.46
C ALA A 646 -16.02 1.56 -5.16
N VAL A 647 -16.72 0.54 -5.67
CA VAL A 647 -16.16 -0.81 -5.77
C VAL A 647 -15.38 -0.87 -7.08
N ILE A 648 -14.08 -1.13 -6.99
CA ILE A 648 -13.23 -1.40 -8.15
C ILE A 648 -12.91 -2.89 -8.23
N GLN A 649 -12.65 -3.34 -9.45
CA GLN A 649 -12.34 -4.73 -9.73
C GLN A 649 -11.20 -4.81 -10.74
N ALA A 650 -10.34 -5.81 -10.57
CA ALA A 650 -9.30 -6.16 -11.53
C ALA A 650 -9.57 -7.56 -12.09
N GLU A 651 -9.77 -7.62 -13.40
CA GLU A 651 -9.86 -8.85 -14.17
C GLU A 651 -8.50 -9.21 -14.77
N LEU A 652 -8.10 -10.46 -14.60
CA LEU A 652 -6.93 -11.05 -15.24
C LEU A 652 -7.31 -11.46 -16.68
N ILE A 653 -6.64 -10.85 -17.66
CA ILE A 653 -6.84 -11.14 -19.07
C ILE A 653 -6.10 -12.42 -19.41
N ASN A 654 -6.81 -13.44 -19.92
CA ASN A 654 -6.18 -14.68 -20.37
C ASN A 654 -5.37 -14.43 -21.66
N PRO A 655 -4.04 -14.63 -21.65
CA PRO A 655 -3.19 -14.40 -22.83
C PRO A 655 -3.51 -15.34 -24.01
N TYR A 656 -4.16 -16.48 -23.75
CA TYR A 656 -4.55 -17.47 -24.75
C TYR A 656 -6.01 -17.31 -25.23
N GLY A 657 -6.69 -16.25 -24.79
CA GLY A 657 -8.11 -15.99 -25.08
C GLY A 657 -9.06 -16.60 -24.05
N GLY A 658 -10.32 -16.14 -24.07
CA GLY A 658 -11.31 -16.46 -23.04
C GLY A 658 -11.85 -15.20 -22.37
N ALA A 659 -12.84 -15.35 -21.48
CA ALA A 659 -13.29 -14.25 -20.63
C ALA A 659 -12.21 -13.92 -19.59
N GLY A 660 -12.08 -12.63 -19.26
CA GLY A 660 -11.26 -12.21 -18.12
C GLY A 660 -11.80 -12.81 -16.83
N LYS A 661 -10.91 -13.09 -15.88
CA LYS A 661 -11.28 -13.65 -14.58
C LYS A 661 -10.99 -12.64 -13.49
N VAL A 662 -11.99 -12.30 -12.69
CA VAL A 662 -11.83 -11.38 -11.56
C VAL A 662 -10.83 -11.95 -10.56
N ILE A 663 -9.74 -11.27 -10.25
CA ILE A 663 -8.76 -11.74 -9.24
C ILE A 663 -8.58 -10.78 -8.06
N PHE A 664 -9.29 -9.65 -8.10
CA PHE A 664 -9.28 -8.65 -7.04
C PHE A 664 -10.54 -7.78 -7.15
N GLU A 665 -11.18 -7.51 -6.02
CA GLU A 665 -12.30 -6.59 -5.89
C GLU A 665 -12.22 -5.88 -4.54
N ARG A 666 -12.41 -4.56 -4.52
CA ARG A 666 -12.29 -3.78 -3.28
C ARG A 666 -13.10 -2.49 -3.31
N ASP A 667 -13.66 -2.14 -2.16
CA ASP A 667 -14.17 -0.80 -1.87
C ASP A 667 -13.01 0.18 -1.73
N VAL A 668 -13.03 1.25 -2.53
CA VAL A 668 -12.03 2.33 -2.47
C VAL A 668 -12.73 3.65 -2.21
N THR A 669 -12.10 4.49 -1.40
CA THR A 669 -12.54 5.87 -1.15
C THR A 669 -11.39 6.79 -1.45
N LEU A 670 -11.62 7.74 -2.36
CA LEU A 670 -10.68 8.80 -2.65
C LEU A 670 -11.13 10.02 -1.86
N THR A 671 -10.22 10.65 -1.13
CA THR A 671 -10.50 11.84 -0.34
C THR A 671 -9.48 12.90 -0.70
N ALA A 672 -9.97 14.00 -1.24
CA ALA A 672 -9.14 15.15 -1.49
C ALA A 672 -8.54 15.65 -0.17
N ALA A 673 -7.24 15.97 -0.18
CA ALA A 673 -6.60 16.61 0.96
C ALA A 673 -7.39 17.85 1.39
N ALA A 674 -7.63 17.98 2.71
CA ALA A 674 -8.55 18.96 3.30
C ALA A 674 -8.12 20.43 3.12
N GLU A 675 -6.87 20.65 2.72
CA GLU A 675 -6.31 21.95 2.41
C GLU A 675 -5.79 21.91 0.98
N GLU A 676 -6.46 22.59 0.05
CA GLU A 676 -5.85 23.29 -1.10
C GLU A 676 -6.95 23.76 -2.05
N GLY A 677 -7.34 25.03 -1.92
CA GLY A 677 -7.60 25.78 -3.15
C GLY A 677 -6.27 25.83 -3.91
N ASN A 678 -6.29 25.77 -5.25
CA ASN A 678 -5.06 25.69 -6.04
C ASN A 678 -4.05 26.76 -5.56
N VAL A 679 -2.87 26.33 -5.10
CA VAL A 679 -1.82 27.24 -4.66
C VAL A 679 -0.96 27.60 -5.87
N PHE A 680 -0.77 28.89 -6.11
CA PHE A 680 0.09 29.34 -7.20
C PHE A 680 1.55 29.00 -6.87
N PRO A 681 2.32 28.36 -7.78
CA PRO A 681 3.70 27.95 -7.50
C PRO A 681 4.66 29.14 -7.52
N VAL A 682 4.67 29.91 -6.43
CA VAL A 682 5.42 31.16 -6.30
C VAL A 682 6.90 30.98 -6.65
N GLU A 683 7.55 29.92 -6.16
CA GLU A 683 8.98 29.69 -6.38
C GLU A 683 9.32 29.48 -7.86
N LEU A 684 8.58 28.59 -8.54
CA LEU A 684 8.76 28.33 -9.98
C LEU A 684 8.51 29.59 -10.81
N PHE A 685 7.47 30.34 -10.48
CA PHE A 685 7.17 31.61 -11.15
C PHE A 685 8.30 32.64 -10.97
N LEU A 686 8.86 32.77 -9.77
CA LEU A 686 9.96 33.69 -9.50
C LEU A 686 11.24 33.28 -10.25
N GLU A 687 11.54 31.99 -10.37
CA GLU A 687 12.66 31.49 -11.16
C GLU A 687 12.50 31.85 -12.65
N GLU A 688 11.30 31.64 -13.19
CA GLU A 688 10.99 32.01 -14.57
C GLU A 688 11.11 33.53 -14.79
N MET A 689 10.54 34.35 -13.90
CA MET A 689 10.63 35.80 -13.99
C MET A 689 12.08 36.30 -13.90
N ASN A 690 12.92 35.68 -13.07
CA ASN A 690 14.35 35.98 -13.01
C ASN A 690 15.08 35.64 -14.32
N THR A 691 14.75 34.51 -14.93
CA THR A 691 15.30 34.11 -16.23
C THR A 691 14.89 35.09 -17.32
N LEU A 692 13.61 35.46 -17.36
CA LEU A 692 13.07 36.46 -18.28
C LEU A 692 13.70 37.85 -18.06
N ARG A 693 13.93 38.25 -16.81
CA ARG A 693 14.62 39.49 -16.44
C ARG A 693 16.04 39.53 -17.00
N ASN A 694 16.80 38.45 -16.83
CA ASN A 694 18.19 38.38 -17.31
C ASN A 694 18.22 38.49 -18.84
N ALA A 695 17.35 37.75 -19.54
CA ALA A 695 17.18 37.91 -20.97
C ALA A 695 16.79 39.35 -21.34
N LEU A 696 15.85 39.99 -20.64
CA LEU A 696 15.45 41.36 -20.94
C LEU A 696 16.64 42.34 -20.81
N ILE A 697 17.51 42.15 -19.82
CA ILE A 697 18.74 42.95 -19.64
C ILE A 697 19.71 42.74 -20.81
N GLU A 698 19.92 41.50 -21.25
CA GLU A 698 20.73 41.16 -22.44
C GLU A 698 20.16 41.78 -23.73
N GLY A 699 18.84 41.98 -23.80
CA GLY A 699 18.18 42.68 -24.90
C GLY A 699 18.52 44.18 -24.99
N GLY A 700 19.10 44.74 -23.94
CA GLY A 700 19.56 46.12 -23.87
C GLY A 700 18.70 47.03 -22.99
N THR A 701 19.28 48.17 -22.60
CA THR A 701 18.66 49.10 -21.64
C THR A 701 17.38 49.77 -22.14
N SER A 702 17.14 49.84 -23.45
CA SER A 702 15.88 50.32 -24.02
C SER A 702 14.71 49.40 -23.68
N ASP A 703 14.95 48.09 -23.70
CA ASP A 703 13.91 47.06 -23.56
C ASP A 703 13.42 47.01 -22.12
N VAL A 704 14.38 46.99 -21.18
CA VAL A 704 14.15 47.21 -19.74
C VAL A 704 13.34 48.50 -19.50
N LYS A 705 13.69 49.60 -20.17
CA LYS A 705 13.03 50.90 -19.98
C LYS A 705 11.59 50.91 -20.51
N ASP A 706 11.33 50.27 -21.64
CA ASP A 706 9.99 50.22 -22.24
C ASP A 706 9.04 49.34 -21.39
N VAL A 707 9.52 48.20 -20.87
CA VAL A 707 8.74 47.37 -19.93
C VAL A 707 8.46 48.11 -18.62
N LYS A 708 9.46 48.79 -18.03
CA LYS A 708 9.26 49.60 -16.82
C LYS A 708 8.22 50.71 -17.02
N LYS A 709 8.24 51.40 -18.16
CA LYS A 709 7.25 52.45 -18.44
C LYS A 709 5.84 51.90 -18.60
N LEU A 710 5.65 50.73 -19.23
CA LEU A 710 4.34 50.09 -19.30
C LEU A 710 3.81 49.79 -17.89
N ARG A 711 4.65 49.20 -17.04
CA ARG A 711 4.33 48.95 -15.63
C ARG A 711 3.92 50.23 -14.90
N ASP A 712 4.70 51.29 -15.06
CA ASP A 712 4.42 52.58 -14.42
C ASP A 712 3.11 53.21 -14.94
N GLU A 713 2.77 53.05 -16.22
CA GLU A 713 1.47 53.46 -16.78
C GLU A 713 0.30 52.66 -16.18
N LEU A 714 0.46 51.34 -16.01
CA LEU A 714 -0.53 50.47 -15.36
C LEU A 714 -0.76 50.88 -13.90
N ILE A 715 0.32 51.11 -13.14
CA ILE A 715 0.26 51.62 -11.76
C ILE A 715 -0.43 53.00 -11.70
N GLY A 716 -0.25 53.83 -12.74
CA GLY A 716 -0.87 55.14 -12.86
C GLY A 716 -2.37 55.16 -13.17
N LEU A 717 -2.97 54.02 -13.56
CA LEU A 717 -4.41 53.95 -13.87
C LEU A 717 -5.27 54.24 -12.64
N ASN A 718 -6.37 54.98 -12.85
CA ASN A 718 -7.25 55.43 -11.80
C ASN A 718 -8.70 55.02 -12.07
N PHE A 719 -9.33 54.33 -11.11
CA PHE A 719 -10.70 53.81 -11.28
C PHE A 719 -11.70 54.86 -11.76
N ASN A 720 -11.69 56.07 -11.17
CA ASN A 720 -12.65 57.12 -11.54
C ASN A 720 -12.54 57.57 -13.01
N LYS A 721 -11.35 57.47 -13.60
CA LYS A 721 -11.08 57.85 -14.99
C LYS A 721 -11.14 56.68 -15.96
N ASP A 722 -10.76 55.50 -15.49
CA ASP A 722 -10.40 54.37 -16.35
C ASP A 722 -11.29 53.12 -16.13
N GLN A 723 -12.30 53.17 -15.26
CA GLN A 723 -13.22 52.04 -15.02
C GLN A 723 -13.92 51.50 -16.27
N THR A 724 -14.04 52.28 -17.35
CA THR A 724 -14.66 51.85 -18.62
C THR A 724 -13.80 50.86 -19.40
N LEU A 725 -12.53 50.67 -19.00
CA LEU A 725 -11.64 49.66 -19.56
C LEU A 725 -12.16 48.24 -19.28
N ILE A 726 -12.75 48.01 -18.11
CA ILE A 726 -13.28 46.68 -17.70
C ILE A 726 -14.77 46.50 -18.00
N ASP A 727 -15.45 47.49 -18.59
CA ASP A 727 -16.87 47.38 -18.94
C ASP A 727 -17.26 46.12 -19.75
N PRO A 728 -16.43 45.60 -20.68
CA PRO A 728 -16.79 44.40 -21.43
C PRO A 728 -17.07 43.17 -20.54
N ILE A 729 -16.23 42.91 -19.54
CA ILE A 729 -16.47 41.84 -18.55
C ILE A 729 -17.44 42.27 -17.45
N TRP A 730 -17.44 43.55 -17.07
CA TRP A 730 -18.26 44.03 -15.97
C TRP A 730 -19.76 44.01 -16.29
N LYS A 731 -20.17 44.38 -17.50
CA LYS A 731 -21.58 44.41 -17.90
C LYS A 731 -22.30 43.06 -17.73
N PRO A 732 -21.77 41.92 -18.24
CA PRO A 732 -22.38 40.62 -18.01
C PRO A 732 -22.39 40.24 -16.53
N ILE A 733 -21.27 40.44 -15.82
CA ILE A 733 -21.18 40.18 -14.37
C ILE A 733 -22.28 40.95 -13.62
N ALA A 734 -22.34 42.27 -13.81
CA ALA A 734 -23.28 43.14 -13.13
C ALA A 734 -24.76 42.82 -13.38
N ALA A 735 -25.08 42.16 -14.51
CA ALA A 735 -26.42 41.71 -14.84
C ALA A 735 -26.85 40.48 -14.02
N LYS A 736 -25.90 39.69 -13.50
CA LYS A 736 -26.17 38.49 -12.70
C LYS A 736 -25.94 38.64 -11.20
N LEU A 737 -25.36 39.76 -10.75
CA LEU A 737 -25.15 40.02 -9.32
C LEU A 737 -26.47 40.18 -8.56
N PRO A 738 -26.57 39.63 -7.33
CA PRO A 738 -27.67 39.91 -6.41
C PRO A 738 -27.84 41.41 -6.13
N ALA A 739 -29.06 41.84 -5.79
CA ALA A 739 -29.36 43.24 -5.47
C ALA A 739 -28.67 43.74 -4.19
N SER A 740 -28.25 42.82 -3.31
CA SER A 740 -27.52 43.11 -2.06
C SER A 740 -26.06 43.50 -2.27
N VAL A 741 -25.49 43.22 -3.45
CA VAL A 741 -24.07 43.48 -3.73
C VAL A 741 -23.85 44.95 -4.10
N ASP A 742 -22.88 45.62 -3.46
CA ASP A 742 -22.42 46.94 -3.90
C ASP A 742 -21.65 46.80 -5.22
N LYS A 743 -22.37 47.05 -6.31
CA LYS A 743 -21.87 46.98 -7.68
C LYS A 743 -20.69 47.93 -7.93
N ASN A 744 -20.66 49.11 -7.30
CA ASN A 744 -19.58 50.06 -7.54
C ASN A 744 -18.29 49.62 -6.81
N GLN A 745 -18.42 49.16 -5.57
CA GLN A 745 -17.30 48.63 -4.80
C GLN A 745 -16.72 47.37 -5.46
N LEU A 746 -17.55 46.41 -5.87
CA LEU A 746 -17.09 45.19 -6.54
C LEU A 746 -16.40 45.49 -7.88
N LYS A 747 -16.92 46.44 -8.67
CA LYS A 747 -16.28 46.88 -9.92
C LYS A 747 -14.90 47.49 -9.64
N MET A 748 -14.78 48.28 -8.58
CA MET A 748 -13.51 48.88 -8.16
C MET A 748 -12.52 47.81 -7.70
N GLY A 749 -12.96 46.83 -6.92
CA GLY A 749 -12.15 45.68 -6.51
C GLY A 749 -11.61 44.90 -7.71
N LEU A 750 -12.49 44.53 -8.66
CA LEU A 750 -12.09 43.80 -9.88
C LEU A 750 -11.10 44.61 -10.73
N PHE A 751 -11.31 45.93 -10.86
CA PHE A 751 -10.38 46.81 -11.54
C PHE A 751 -9.00 46.83 -10.86
N ASN A 752 -8.98 46.89 -9.53
CA ASN A 752 -7.75 46.92 -8.75
C ASN A 752 -6.98 45.60 -8.81
N ILE A 753 -7.67 44.44 -8.83
CA ILE A 753 -7.04 43.12 -9.05
C ILE A 753 -6.35 43.07 -10.41
N ILE A 754 -7.08 43.41 -11.49
CA ILE A 754 -6.52 43.41 -12.86
C ILE A 754 -5.32 44.35 -12.96
N LYS A 755 -5.41 45.53 -12.33
CA LYS A 755 -4.31 46.49 -12.26
C LYS A 755 -3.11 45.93 -11.51
N ALA A 756 -3.31 45.34 -10.34
CA ALA A 756 -2.24 44.80 -9.50
C ALA A 756 -1.50 43.67 -10.21
N VAL A 757 -2.23 42.65 -10.67
CA VAL A 757 -1.68 41.49 -11.39
C VAL A 757 -1.00 41.93 -12.69
N GLY A 758 -1.62 42.83 -13.47
CA GLY A 758 -1.01 43.35 -14.69
C GLY A 758 0.24 44.19 -14.46
N SER A 759 0.43 44.74 -13.25
CA SER A 759 1.57 45.58 -12.88
C SER A 759 2.71 44.83 -12.17
N VAL A 760 2.61 43.50 -12.04
CA VAL A 760 3.69 42.69 -11.45
C VAL A 760 4.98 42.93 -12.25
N PRO A 761 6.05 43.39 -11.59
CA PRO A 761 7.32 43.63 -12.27
C PRO A 761 7.97 42.31 -12.69
N TYR A 762 8.74 42.33 -13.78
CA TYR A 762 9.56 41.17 -14.16
C TYR A 762 10.75 40.94 -13.20
N ASP A 763 11.06 41.92 -12.35
CA ASP A 763 11.98 41.80 -11.20
C ASP A 763 11.23 41.71 -9.87
N VAL A 764 10.10 40.97 -9.87
CA VAL A 764 9.26 40.75 -8.68
C VAL A 764 10.01 39.97 -7.60
N GLU A 765 9.86 40.43 -6.37
CA GLU A 765 10.31 39.73 -5.16
C GLU A 765 9.15 38.93 -4.56
N ALA A 766 9.44 37.83 -3.86
CA ALA A 766 8.43 37.00 -3.20
C ALA A 766 7.49 37.82 -2.31
N SER A 767 8.01 38.78 -1.55
CA SER A 767 7.20 39.65 -0.67
C SER A 767 6.22 40.55 -1.42
N GLN A 768 6.54 40.94 -2.66
CA GLN A 768 5.63 41.73 -3.50
C GLN A 768 4.49 40.86 -4.01
N LEU A 769 4.79 39.63 -4.44
CA LEU A 769 3.75 38.69 -4.88
C LEU A 769 2.84 38.27 -3.71
N GLU A 770 3.45 38.01 -2.55
CA GLU A 770 2.73 37.71 -1.30
C GLU A 770 1.78 38.85 -0.91
N SER A 771 2.18 40.12 -1.11
CA SER A 771 1.31 41.26 -0.84
C SER A 771 0.08 41.35 -1.75
N ILE A 772 0.13 40.70 -2.93
CA ILE A 772 -1.01 40.59 -3.84
C ILE A 772 -1.87 39.39 -3.43
N LEU A 773 -1.25 38.24 -3.13
CA LEU A 773 -1.91 37.01 -2.69
C LEU A 773 -2.70 37.21 -1.38
N SER A 774 -2.09 37.87 -0.40
CA SER A 774 -2.66 38.11 0.93
C SER A 774 -3.56 39.36 1.03
N ASN A 775 -3.83 40.05 -0.08
CA ASN A 775 -4.60 41.30 -0.05
C ASN A 775 -6.08 41.05 0.31
N SER A 776 -6.47 41.41 1.53
CA SER A 776 -7.84 41.20 2.03
C SER A 776 -8.94 41.87 1.20
N GLU A 777 -8.70 43.02 0.55
CA GLU A 777 -9.70 43.64 -0.32
C GLU A 777 -9.90 42.85 -1.62
N PHE A 778 -8.82 42.24 -2.12
CA PHE A 778 -8.88 41.37 -3.29
C PHE A 778 -9.63 40.09 -2.95
N GLN A 779 -9.34 39.47 -1.82
CA GLN A 779 -10.04 38.26 -1.35
C GLN A 779 -11.55 38.54 -1.20
N ALA A 780 -11.93 39.62 -0.50
CA ALA A 780 -13.35 40.00 -0.37
C ALA A 780 -14.06 40.24 -1.72
N THR A 781 -13.33 40.78 -2.71
CA THR A 781 -13.84 40.97 -4.07
C THR A 781 -14.07 39.62 -4.76
N LEU A 782 -13.13 38.68 -4.64
CA LEU A 782 -13.23 37.35 -5.23
C LEU A 782 -14.26 36.46 -4.54
N ASP A 783 -14.40 36.54 -3.22
CA ASP A 783 -15.46 35.90 -2.44
C ASP A 783 -16.84 36.32 -2.97
N THR A 784 -17.05 37.63 -3.13
CA THR A 784 -18.30 38.17 -3.67
C THR A 784 -18.59 37.68 -5.09
N LEU A 785 -17.56 37.52 -5.93
CA LEU A 785 -17.72 36.96 -7.28
C LEU A 785 -18.02 35.45 -7.23
N THR A 786 -17.39 34.72 -6.32
CA THR A 786 -17.61 33.28 -6.11
C THR A 786 -19.05 33.02 -5.67
N ASP A 787 -19.51 33.74 -4.65
CA ASP A 787 -20.88 33.64 -4.12
C ASP A 787 -21.93 33.92 -5.20
N ALA A 788 -21.68 34.92 -6.05
CA ALA A 788 -22.59 35.26 -7.14
C ALA A 788 -22.48 34.31 -8.35
N GLY A 789 -21.31 33.69 -8.54
CA GLY A 789 -21.01 32.78 -9.65
C GLY A 789 -21.28 31.30 -9.35
N GLY A 790 -21.47 30.92 -8.09
CA GLY A 790 -21.73 29.54 -7.68
C GLY A 790 -20.56 28.58 -7.90
N GLY A 791 -19.32 29.05 -7.80
CA GLY A 791 -18.09 28.25 -7.93
C GLY A 791 -17.45 27.87 -6.59
N SER A 792 -16.35 27.12 -6.64
CA SER A 792 -15.45 26.90 -5.49
C SER A 792 -14.72 28.18 -5.08
N ASN A 793 -14.19 28.24 -3.85
CA ASN A 793 -13.50 29.38 -3.24
C ASN A 793 -12.44 30.00 -4.16
N LEU A 794 -12.78 31.09 -4.87
CA LEU A 794 -11.89 31.77 -5.82
C LEU A 794 -10.85 32.61 -5.06
N LYS A 795 -9.57 32.32 -5.29
CA LYS A 795 -8.45 33.07 -4.70
C LYS A 795 -7.66 33.83 -5.77
N ILE A 796 -6.75 34.69 -5.32
CA ILE A 796 -5.80 35.36 -6.22
C ILE A 796 -4.91 34.33 -6.93
N ASP A 797 -4.61 33.20 -6.26
CA ASP A 797 -3.91 32.06 -6.86
C ASP A 797 -4.58 31.59 -8.15
N ASP A 798 -5.90 31.41 -8.17
CA ASP A 798 -6.63 30.98 -9.38
C ASP A 798 -6.52 32.00 -10.53
N PHE A 799 -6.38 33.29 -10.19
CA PHE A 799 -6.11 34.34 -11.17
C PHE A 799 -4.71 34.19 -11.79
N LEU A 800 -3.70 33.91 -10.97
CA LEU A 800 -2.33 33.70 -11.41
C LEU A 800 -2.16 32.38 -12.16
N ILE A 801 -2.79 31.30 -11.70
CA ILE A 801 -2.82 29.99 -12.36
C ILE A 801 -3.51 30.10 -13.72
N LEU A 802 -4.60 30.87 -13.83
CA LEU A 802 -5.22 31.12 -15.14
C LEU A 802 -4.22 31.75 -16.12
N LEU A 803 -3.37 32.68 -15.67
CA LEU A 803 -2.42 33.38 -16.53
C LEU A 803 -1.16 32.58 -16.82
N PHE A 804 -0.53 32.02 -15.79
CA PHE A 804 0.83 31.47 -15.82
C PHE A 804 0.87 29.94 -15.62
N GLY A 805 -0.18 29.38 -15.03
CA GLY A 805 -0.29 27.95 -14.72
C GLY A 805 0.07 27.57 -13.29
N ASP A 806 -0.13 26.31 -12.94
CA ASP A 806 0.18 25.72 -11.62
C ASP A 806 1.51 24.96 -11.59
N GLY A 807 2.31 25.02 -12.67
CA GLY A 807 3.55 24.25 -12.80
C GLY A 807 3.34 22.78 -13.16
N GLY A 808 2.08 22.32 -13.24
CA GLY A 808 1.70 20.96 -13.57
C GLY A 808 0.78 20.89 -14.79
N SER A 809 -0.41 20.30 -14.61
CA SER A 809 -1.35 20.03 -15.69
C SER A 809 -2.09 21.29 -16.17
N ASN A 810 -2.27 22.29 -15.30
CA ASN A 810 -2.93 23.55 -15.67
C ASN A 810 -1.89 24.56 -16.13
N LYS A 811 -1.60 24.51 -17.42
CA LYS A 811 -0.57 25.33 -18.06
C LYS A 811 -0.86 26.84 -18.12
N GLY A 812 -2.07 27.27 -17.76
CA GLY A 812 -2.51 28.66 -17.90
C GLY A 812 -2.47 29.18 -19.34
N VAL A 813 -2.67 30.48 -19.52
CA VAL A 813 -2.57 31.13 -20.84
C VAL A 813 -1.16 31.01 -21.39
N GLN A 814 -0.16 31.23 -20.54
CA GLN A 814 1.24 31.17 -20.94
C GLN A 814 1.64 29.79 -21.48
N GLY A 815 1.45 28.71 -20.73
CA GLY A 815 1.84 27.39 -21.20
C GLY A 815 1.00 26.90 -22.38
N ARG A 816 -0.24 27.37 -22.56
CA ARG A 816 -1.00 27.15 -23.81
C ARG A 816 -0.41 27.89 -25.00
N VAL A 817 0.17 29.09 -24.81
CA VAL A 817 0.98 29.76 -25.85
C VAL A 817 2.20 28.92 -26.18
N HIS A 818 2.89 28.35 -25.17
CA HIS A 818 4.06 27.49 -25.40
C HIS A 818 3.67 26.26 -26.23
N ASP A 819 2.62 25.54 -25.82
CA ASP A 819 2.10 24.38 -26.55
C ASP A 819 1.74 24.74 -27.99
N THR A 820 1.10 25.90 -28.19
CA THR A 820 0.73 26.34 -29.53
C THR A 820 1.97 26.59 -30.39
N ILE A 821 3.02 27.21 -29.85
CA ILE A 821 4.28 27.45 -30.56
C ILE A 821 5.05 26.15 -30.82
N ALA A 822 5.17 25.27 -29.81
CA ALA A 822 5.89 23.99 -29.90
C ALA A 822 5.28 23.06 -30.97
N ASN A 823 3.97 23.18 -31.22
CA ASN A 823 3.27 22.42 -32.25
C ASN A 823 3.28 23.09 -33.65
N MET A 824 3.92 24.25 -33.81
CA MET A 824 4.04 24.89 -35.13
C MET A 824 5.12 24.24 -35.99
N SER A 825 4.90 24.24 -37.30
CA SER A 825 6.02 24.09 -38.24
C SER A 825 6.91 25.33 -38.25
N SER A 826 8.18 25.16 -38.67
CA SER A 826 9.14 26.27 -38.85
C SER A 826 8.56 27.44 -39.68
N LYS A 827 7.77 27.13 -40.71
CA LYS A 827 7.13 28.13 -41.58
C LYS A 827 6.01 28.90 -40.88
N GLU A 828 5.22 28.24 -40.05
CA GLU A 828 4.14 28.88 -39.28
C GLU A 828 4.72 29.81 -38.22
N LEU A 829 5.74 29.33 -37.49
CA LEU A 829 6.48 30.15 -36.54
C LEU A 829 7.06 31.40 -37.21
N ALA A 830 7.69 31.26 -38.38
CA ALA A 830 8.20 32.41 -39.15
C ALA A 830 7.11 33.45 -39.44
N LYS A 831 5.91 32.99 -39.83
CA LYS A 831 4.77 33.86 -40.12
C LYS A 831 4.26 34.56 -38.85
N VAL A 832 4.28 33.87 -37.71
CA VAL A 832 3.92 34.46 -36.40
C VAL A 832 4.92 35.53 -36.00
N LEU A 833 6.22 35.25 -36.09
CA LEU A 833 7.29 36.18 -35.66
C LEU A 833 7.44 37.40 -36.57
N SER A 834 7.15 37.28 -37.87
CA SER A 834 7.24 38.38 -38.85
C SER A 834 5.98 39.25 -38.96
N ASN A 835 4.84 38.80 -38.41
CA ASN A 835 3.58 39.53 -38.44
C ASN A 835 3.39 40.37 -37.17
N LYS A 836 3.09 41.67 -37.31
CA LYS A 836 2.81 42.59 -36.19
C LYS A 836 1.77 42.04 -35.19
N ASN A 837 0.77 41.28 -35.67
CA ASN A 837 -0.30 40.70 -34.86
C ASN A 837 -0.20 39.17 -34.72
N GLY A 838 0.91 38.56 -35.16
CA GLY A 838 1.05 37.10 -35.16
C GLY A 838 0.96 36.53 -33.75
N LEU A 839 1.80 37.01 -32.84
CA LEU A 839 1.83 36.56 -31.45
C LEU A 839 0.55 36.90 -30.68
N GLU A 840 -0.08 38.03 -30.99
CA GLU A 840 -1.35 38.45 -30.36
C GLU A 840 -2.49 37.49 -30.72
N THR A 841 -2.52 36.98 -31.96
CA THR A 841 -3.47 35.94 -32.36
C THR A 841 -3.26 34.66 -31.53
N VAL A 842 -2.00 34.25 -31.32
CA VAL A 842 -1.67 33.06 -30.52
C VAL A 842 -2.11 33.25 -29.06
N LYS A 843 -1.76 34.38 -28.45
CA LYS A 843 -2.17 34.73 -27.07
C LYS A 843 -3.68 34.79 -26.91
N SER A 844 -4.39 35.40 -27.86
CA SER A 844 -5.85 35.49 -27.83
C SER A 844 -6.51 34.11 -27.94
N ASN A 845 -5.96 33.20 -28.75
CA ASN A 845 -6.47 31.84 -28.86
C ASN A 845 -6.21 31.04 -27.58
N ALA A 846 -5.01 31.17 -27.00
CA ALA A 846 -4.66 30.55 -25.72
C ALA A 846 -5.58 31.03 -24.58
N LEU A 847 -5.77 32.35 -24.48
CA LEU A 847 -6.71 32.95 -23.52
C LEU A 847 -8.14 32.42 -23.71
N ALA A 848 -8.61 32.31 -24.95
CA ALA A 848 -9.93 31.79 -25.22
C ALA A 848 -10.08 30.31 -24.87
N ALA A 849 -9.04 29.51 -25.08
CA ALA A 849 -9.02 28.09 -24.71
C ALA A 849 -9.06 27.91 -23.19
N VAL A 850 -8.24 28.67 -22.44
CA VAL A 850 -8.22 28.61 -20.96
C VAL A 850 -9.54 29.08 -20.36
N LEU A 851 -10.13 30.16 -20.89
CA LEU A 851 -11.44 30.65 -20.44
C LEU A 851 -12.61 29.72 -20.82
N ALA A 852 -12.42 28.83 -21.80
CA ALA A 852 -13.41 27.81 -22.13
C ALA A 852 -13.33 26.58 -21.22
N ASP A 853 -12.18 26.37 -20.57
CA ASP A 853 -11.85 25.21 -19.73
C ASP A 853 -12.27 25.45 -18.27
N LYS A 854 -13.55 25.23 -18.00
CA LYS A 854 -14.17 25.55 -16.70
C LYS A 854 -13.90 24.50 -15.63
N ASP A 855 -13.63 23.27 -16.05
CA ASP A 855 -13.39 22.16 -15.12
C ASP A 855 -12.00 22.25 -14.48
N ASN A 856 -11.07 22.94 -15.15
CA ASN A 856 -9.68 23.06 -14.73
C ASN A 856 -9.33 24.44 -14.12
N TYR A 857 -10.07 25.50 -14.45
CA TYR A 857 -9.81 26.86 -13.98
C TYR A 857 -11.04 27.47 -13.28
N VAL A 858 -10.94 27.63 -11.95
CA VAL A 858 -12.01 28.18 -11.09
C VAL A 858 -12.46 29.56 -11.57
N LEU A 859 -11.52 30.43 -11.95
CA LEU A 859 -11.85 31.75 -12.49
C LEU A 859 -12.65 31.67 -13.80
N SER A 860 -12.33 30.72 -14.68
CA SER A 860 -13.07 30.51 -15.94
C SER A 860 -14.51 30.07 -15.69
N GLU A 861 -14.71 29.19 -14.71
CA GLU A 861 -16.04 28.77 -14.26
C GLU A 861 -16.85 29.94 -13.70
N VAL A 862 -16.30 30.67 -12.73
CA VAL A 862 -16.97 31.81 -12.09
C VAL A 862 -17.35 32.87 -13.11
N LEU A 863 -16.44 33.24 -14.02
CA LEU A 863 -16.72 34.20 -15.09
C LEU A 863 -17.83 33.70 -16.03
N TYR A 864 -17.80 32.43 -16.43
CA TYR A 864 -18.82 31.83 -17.28
C TYR A 864 -20.20 31.86 -16.61
N ASN A 865 -20.27 31.48 -15.33
CA ASN A 865 -21.51 31.46 -14.56
C ASN A 865 -22.06 32.87 -14.36
N LEU A 866 -21.18 33.87 -14.21
CA LEU A 866 -21.54 35.30 -14.21
C LEU A 866 -21.85 35.86 -15.61
N GLY A 867 -21.77 35.03 -16.66
CA GLY A 867 -22.17 35.36 -18.03
C GLY A 867 -21.10 36.07 -18.85
N ALA A 868 -19.89 36.25 -18.32
CA ALA A 868 -18.75 36.73 -19.09
C ALA A 868 -18.24 35.64 -20.04
N LYS A 869 -17.85 36.03 -21.24
CA LYS A 869 -17.36 35.16 -22.30
C LYS A 869 -15.89 35.46 -22.61
N PRO A 870 -15.17 34.53 -23.26
CA PRO A 870 -13.79 34.79 -23.69
C PRO A 870 -13.60 36.09 -24.48
N VAL A 871 -14.56 36.43 -25.35
CA VAL A 871 -14.54 37.68 -26.13
C VAL A 871 -14.63 38.95 -25.28
N ASP A 872 -15.27 38.87 -24.11
CA ASP A 872 -15.38 39.99 -23.18
C ASP A 872 -14.01 40.25 -22.53
N VAL A 873 -13.31 39.21 -22.09
CA VAL A 873 -11.95 39.31 -21.54
C VAL A 873 -10.97 39.80 -22.60
N ALA A 874 -11.02 39.25 -23.81
CA ALA A 874 -10.20 39.73 -24.94
C ALA A 874 -10.47 41.22 -25.25
N SER A 875 -11.72 41.68 -25.13
CA SER A 875 -12.08 43.09 -25.31
C SER A 875 -11.51 43.98 -24.20
N VAL A 876 -11.43 43.49 -22.96
CA VAL A 876 -10.73 44.20 -21.87
C VAL A 876 -9.25 44.35 -22.21
N VAL A 877 -8.56 43.26 -22.56
CA VAL A 877 -7.15 43.29 -22.96
C VAL A 877 -6.91 44.31 -24.07
N GLN A 878 -7.75 44.31 -25.11
CA GLN A 878 -7.64 45.26 -26.22
C GLN A 878 -7.85 46.72 -25.78
N LYS A 879 -8.77 46.99 -24.83
CA LYS A 879 -8.99 48.33 -24.30
C LYS A 879 -7.79 48.83 -23.49
N PHE A 880 -7.19 47.99 -22.66
CA PHE A 880 -5.94 48.34 -21.95
C PHE A 880 -4.82 48.63 -22.94
N LYS A 881 -4.61 47.75 -23.92
CA LYS A 881 -3.64 47.95 -25.00
C LYS A 881 -3.80 49.27 -25.75
N ASN A 882 -5.04 49.64 -26.09
CA ASN A 882 -5.32 50.91 -26.76
C ASN A 882 -5.08 52.15 -25.87
N LYS A 883 -5.17 51.98 -24.54
CA LYS A 883 -4.98 53.05 -23.55
C LYS A 883 -3.51 53.28 -23.21
N LEU A 884 -2.73 52.22 -23.14
CA LEU A 884 -1.34 52.22 -22.67
C LEU A 884 -0.40 52.56 -23.84
N LYS A 885 0.41 53.60 -23.69
CA LYS A 885 1.27 54.12 -24.76
C LYS A 885 2.48 53.21 -25.00
N TYR A 886 2.99 52.58 -23.95
CA TYR A 886 4.19 51.75 -24.00
C TYR A 886 3.91 50.25 -24.23
N ASP A 887 2.65 49.86 -24.41
CA ASP A 887 2.23 48.46 -24.58
C ASP A 887 2.95 47.79 -25.75
N GLU A 888 2.92 48.39 -26.95
CA GLU A 888 3.52 47.79 -28.14
C GLU A 888 5.04 47.59 -28.00
N GLN A 889 5.76 48.54 -27.40
CA GLN A 889 7.21 48.43 -27.22
C GLN A 889 7.57 47.42 -26.14
N ALA A 890 6.85 47.42 -25.01
CA ALA A 890 7.06 46.48 -23.92
C ALA A 890 6.74 45.04 -24.33
N ILE A 891 5.65 44.80 -25.07
CA ILE A 891 5.33 43.45 -25.58
C ILE A 891 6.43 42.95 -26.52
N LYS A 892 6.97 43.80 -27.41
CA LYS A 892 8.10 43.42 -28.28
C LYS A 892 9.35 43.09 -27.47
N ALA A 893 9.65 43.86 -26.43
CA ALA A 893 10.78 43.62 -25.54
C ALA A 893 10.63 42.29 -24.76
N LEU A 894 9.49 42.08 -24.10
CA LEU A 894 9.19 40.86 -23.33
C LEU A 894 9.14 39.63 -24.23
N SER A 895 8.53 39.72 -25.41
CA SER A 895 8.43 38.58 -26.32
C SER A 895 9.80 38.21 -26.92
N ALA A 896 10.70 39.18 -27.13
CA ALA A 896 12.07 38.90 -27.55
C ALA A 896 12.91 38.30 -26.43
N ALA A 897 12.73 38.78 -25.19
CA ALA A 897 13.34 38.21 -24.00
C ALA A 897 12.89 36.76 -23.80
N TYR A 898 11.59 36.51 -23.90
CA TYR A 898 11.00 35.17 -23.80
C TYR A 898 11.51 34.24 -24.92
N ILE A 899 11.58 34.69 -26.17
CA ILE A 899 12.20 33.87 -27.23
C ILE A 899 13.66 33.56 -26.90
N ARG A 900 14.42 34.51 -26.35
CA ARG A 900 15.82 34.29 -25.97
C ARG A 900 15.95 33.23 -24.87
N THR A 901 15.09 33.25 -23.85
CA THR A 901 15.13 32.24 -22.77
C THR A 901 14.85 30.83 -23.30
N GLU A 902 13.95 30.73 -24.28
CA GLU A 902 13.56 29.45 -24.89
C GLU A 902 14.41 29.06 -26.12
N THR A 903 15.41 29.86 -26.47
CA THR A 903 16.22 29.61 -27.68
C THR A 903 17.34 28.61 -27.38
N GLU A 904 17.24 27.46 -28.02
CA GLU A 904 18.30 26.46 -28.07
C GLU A 904 19.09 26.59 -29.37
N SER A 905 20.41 26.41 -29.31
CA SER A 905 21.24 26.35 -30.51
C SER A 905 21.68 24.92 -30.80
N SER A 906 21.69 24.54 -32.07
CA SER A 906 22.34 23.32 -32.52
C SER A 906 23.40 23.64 -33.57
N VAL A 907 24.54 22.96 -33.50
CA VAL A 907 25.70 23.23 -34.33
C VAL A 907 26.13 21.98 -35.10
N LYS A 908 26.27 22.12 -36.41
CA LYS A 908 26.92 21.11 -37.25
C LYS A 908 28.37 21.53 -37.52
N ILE A 909 29.32 20.76 -36.99
CA ILE A 909 30.76 21.00 -37.15
C ILE A 909 31.25 20.24 -38.38
N THR A 910 31.95 20.92 -39.29
CA THR A 910 32.54 20.35 -40.51
C THR A 910 33.96 20.90 -40.73
N ASP A 911 34.64 20.37 -41.76
CA ASP A 911 35.99 20.81 -42.16
C ASP A 911 37.04 20.75 -41.03
N ASN A 912 37.01 19.67 -40.23
CA ASN A 912 37.95 19.42 -39.14
C ASN A 912 37.89 20.49 -38.03
N GLY A 913 36.68 20.90 -37.65
CA GLY A 913 36.47 21.96 -36.64
C GLY A 913 36.56 23.38 -37.18
N ARG A 914 36.89 23.58 -38.47
CA ARG A 914 37.03 24.91 -39.06
C ARG A 914 35.73 25.57 -39.47
N GLN A 915 34.64 24.81 -39.56
CA GLN A 915 33.32 25.33 -39.94
C GLN A 915 32.28 24.85 -38.95
N HIS A 916 31.53 25.78 -38.37
CA HIS A 916 30.37 25.51 -37.53
C HIS A 916 29.14 26.08 -38.24
N GLN A 917 28.09 25.29 -38.41
CA GLN A 917 26.81 25.75 -38.94
C GLN A 917 25.79 25.75 -37.83
N TYR A 918 25.40 26.94 -37.37
CA TYR A 918 24.41 27.11 -36.31
C TYR A 918 23.00 27.14 -36.88
N THR A 919 22.08 26.56 -36.12
CA THR A 919 20.62 26.70 -36.27
C THR A 919 20.03 26.95 -34.89
N LEU A 920 18.89 27.66 -34.83
CA LEU A 920 18.21 27.97 -33.58
C LEU A 920 16.86 27.27 -33.55
N LYS A 921 16.48 26.78 -32.38
CA LYS A 921 15.14 26.29 -32.08
C LYS A 921 14.55 27.12 -30.95
N VAL A 922 13.25 27.31 -30.97
CA VAL A 922 12.49 27.85 -29.83
C VAL A 922 11.38 26.87 -29.51
N LEU A 923 11.33 26.38 -28.27
CA LEU A 923 10.39 25.34 -27.86
C LEU A 923 10.40 24.12 -28.81
N GLY A 924 11.59 23.68 -29.20
CA GLY A 924 11.80 22.55 -30.12
C GLY A 924 11.58 22.84 -31.62
N VAL A 925 11.03 24.00 -31.99
CA VAL A 925 10.73 24.36 -33.39
C VAL A 925 11.87 25.17 -34.00
N GLU A 926 12.44 24.71 -35.12
CA GLU A 926 13.51 25.42 -35.82
C GLU A 926 13.06 26.79 -36.33
N ILE A 927 13.78 27.84 -35.94
CA ILE A 927 13.60 29.20 -36.45
C ILE A 927 14.24 29.24 -37.84
N PRO A 928 13.47 29.48 -38.92
CA PRO A 928 14.03 29.42 -40.25
C PRO A 928 15.07 30.53 -40.45
N SER A 929 16.13 30.20 -41.18
CA SER A 929 17.25 31.12 -41.47
C SER A 929 16.82 32.42 -42.16
N SER A 930 15.67 32.44 -42.84
CA SER A 930 15.09 33.67 -43.42
C SER A 930 14.59 34.66 -42.36
N SER A 931 14.32 34.20 -41.14
CA SER A 931 13.83 35.01 -40.02
C SER A 931 14.96 35.48 -39.11
N VAL A 932 16.16 34.94 -39.27
CA VAL A 932 17.33 35.21 -38.41
C VAL A 932 18.46 35.81 -39.23
N LYS A 933 19.06 36.89 -38.73
CA LYS A 933 20.29 37.45 -39.29
C LYS A 933 21.43 37.23 -38.32
N TRP A 934 22.43 36.50 -38.78
CA TRP A 934 23.66 36.25 -38.04
C TRP A 934 24.72 37.33 -38.31
N LYS A 935 25.49 37.67 -37.28
CA LYS A 935 26.69 38.52 -37.39
C LYS A 935 27.77 38.09 -36.40
N LYS A 936 29.02 38.44 -36.72
CA LYS A 936 30.11 38.45 -35.73
C LYS A 936 30.01 39.74 -34.93
N ASP A 937 29.85 39.64 -33.62
CA ASP A 937 29.79 40.82 -32.75
C ASP A 937 31.19 41.25 -32.31
N SER A 938 32.01 40.30 -31.84
CA SER A 938 33.39 40.56 -31.42
C SER A 938 34.33 39.36 -31.66
N GLY A 939 35.61 39.52 -31.34
CA GLY A 939 36.64 38.45 -31.41
C GLY A 939 37.51 38.45 -32.65
N SER A 940 38.11 37.31 -32.96
CA SER A 940 39.20 37.18 -33.94
C SER A 940 38.80 37.68 -35.34
N LYS A 941 39.72 38.41 -35.99
CA LYS A 941 39.58 38.85 -37.38
C LYS A 941 39.50 37.68 -38.37
N ASP A 942 40.05 36.53 -37.99
CA ASP A 942 40.17 35.34 -38.84
C ASP A 942 38.89 34.50 -38.86
N VAL A 943 37.95 34.76 -37.94
CA VAL A 943 36.62 34.17 -37.90
C VAL A 943 35.66 34.97 -38.80
N LYS A 944 34.98 34.29 -39.70
CA LYS A 944 33.92 34.83 -40.58
C LYS A 944 32.58 34.23 -40.20
N VAL A 945 31.56 35.07 -40.09
CA VAL A 945 30.16 34.68 -39.84
C VAL A 945 29.33 35.16 -41.03
N ASP A 946 28.63 34.25 -41.71
CA ASP A 946 27.68 34.63 -42.76
C ASP A 946 26.27 34.82 -42.21
N SER A 947 25.34 35.30 -43.05
CA SER A 947 23.96 35.61 -42.63
C SER A 947 23.13 34.38 -42.26
N ASN A 948 23.58 33.17 -42.62
CA ASN A 948 22.85 31.92 -42.43
C ASN A 948 23.36 31.14 -41.22
N GLY A 949 24.25 31.72 -40.41
CA GLY A 949 24.79 31.09 -39.20
C GLY A 949 26.01 30.21 -39.45
N LYS A 950 26.64 30.31 -40.63
CA LYS A 950 27.91 29.63 -40.88
C LYS A 950 29.06 30.45 -40.29
N VAL A 951 29.78 29.85 -39.35
CA VAL A 951 30.99 30.40 -38.75
C VAL A 951 32.20 29.63 -39.29
N SER A 952 33.25 30.31 -39.73
CA SER A 952 34.40 29.66 -40.34
C SER A 952 35.73 30.35 -40.10
N ILE A 953 36.81 29.56 -40.04
CA ILE A 953 38.21 30.02 -40.10
C ILE A 953 38.90 29.50 -41.37
N SER A 954 39.94 30.19 -41.84
CA SER A 954 40.71 29.75 -43.01
C SER A 954 41.57 28.52 -42.70
N LYS A 955 41.91 27.71 -43.71
CA LYS A 955 42.79 26.52 -43.54
C LYS A 955 44.18 26.84 -42.94
N LYS A 956 44.62 28.09 -43.01
CA LYS A 956 45.92 28.57 -42.49
C LYS A 956 45.87 29.01 -41.03
N VAL A 957 44.67 29.07 -40.44
CA VAL A 957 44.44 29.53 -39.08
C VAL A 957 44.22 28.30 -38.21
N GLN A 958 45.03 28.15 -37.16
CA GLN A 958 44.99 26.97 -36.30
C GLN A 958 43.77 27.00 -35.37
N GLN A 959 43.41 28.18 -34.86
CA GLN A 959 42.22 28.39 -34.04
C GLN A 959 41.72 29.84 -34.17
N GLY A 960 40.44 30.06 -33.89
CA GLY A 960 39.88 31.41 -33.78
C GLY A 960 38.61 31.43 -32.93
N THR A 961 38.55 32.39 -32.02
CA THR A 961 37.42 32.60 -31.10
C THR A 961 36.67 33.89 -31.46
N ALA A 962 35.35 33.86 -31.47
CA ALA A 962 34.51 35.02 -31.73
C ALA A 962 33.17 34.95 -30.98
N VAL A 963 32.60 36.11 -30.63
CA VAL A 963 31.21 36.18 -30.16
C VAL A 963 30.31 36.35 -31.38
N ILE A 964 29.38 35.43 -31.55
CA ILE A 964 28.38 35.46 -32.63
C ILE A 964 27.02 35.85 -32.06
N GLN A 965 26.26 36.61 -32.83
CA GLN A 965 24.89 37.01 -32.49
C GLN A 965 23.92 36.64 -33.60
N ALA A 966 22.72 36.20 -33.20
CA ALA A 966 21.59 36.00 -34.09
C ALA A 966 20.47 36.97 -33.72
N SER A 967 19.90 37.66 -34.72
CA SER A 967 18.80 38.61 -34.53
C SER A 967 17.59 38.27 -35.37
N LEU A 968 16.38 38.36 -34.80
CA LEU A 968 15.14 38.23 -35.56
C LEU A 968 14.96 39.44 -36.49
N VAL A 969 14.69 39.21 -37.77
CA VAL A 969 14.47 40.25 -38.79
C VAL A 969 12.97 40.58 -38.86
N ASN A 970 12.64 41.88 -38.98
CA ASN A 970 11.24 42.36 -39.04
C ASN A 970 10.36 41.87 -37.88
N TYR A 971 10.95 41.68 -36.71
CA TYR A 971 10.31 41.08 -35.55
C TYR A 971 9.06 41.88 -35.13
N LEU A 972 7.89 41.25 -35.23
CA LEU A 972 6.58 41.87 -34.95
C LEU A 972 6.40 43.24 -35.65
N GLY A 973 6.93 43.36 -36.88
CA GLY A 973 6.89 44.60 -37.67
C GLY A 973 7.76 45.74 -37.13
N GLY A 974 8.71 45.46 -36.23
CA GLY A 974 9.65 46.41 -35.64
C GLY A 974 11.10 46.23 -36.09
N SER A 975 12.02 46.87 -35.38
CA SER A 975 13.47 46.69 -35.57
C SER A 975 13.93 45.31 -35.13
N SER A 976 15.07 44.86 -35.66
CA SER A 976 15.66 43.57 -35.27
C SER A 976 15.96 43.49 -33.78
N LYS A 977 15.79 42.30 -33.21
CA LYS A 977 16.10 41.98 -31.81
C LYS A 977 17.08 40.82 -31.75
N VAL A 978 18.16 40.96 -30.99
CA VAL A 978 19.10 39.87 -30.71
C VAL A 978 18.37 38.83 -29.87
N ILE A 979 18.42 37.55 -30.26
CA ILE A 979 17.78 36.45 -29.51
C ILE A 979 18.77 35.34 -29.14
N PHE A 980 20.02 35.47 -29.55
CA PHE A 980 21.07 34.50 -29.27
C PHE A 980 22.43 35.21 -29.34
N GLU A 981 23.28 34.94 -28.36
CA GLU A 981 24.66 35.38 -28.30
C GLU A 981 25.50 34.27 -27.69
N GLN A 982 26.62 33.91 -28.33
CA GLN A 982 27.52 32.89 -27.79
C GLN A 982 28.96 33.15 -28.23
N GLU A 983 29.91 32.95 -27.32
CA GLU A 983 31.33 32.84 -27.68
C GLU A 983 31.62 31.44 -28.26
N VAL A 984 32.22 31.41 -29.45
CA VAL A 984 32.51 30.17 -30.18
C VAL A 984 33.98 30.12 -30.54
N THR A 985 34.59 28.95 -30.35
CA THR A 985 35.99 28.69 -30.74
C THR A 985 36.02 27.63 -31.83
N LEU A 986 36.65 27.97 -32.96
CA LEU A 986 36.90 27.05 -34.06
C LEU A 986 38.34 26.59 -34.00
N ILE A 987 38.58 25.30 -34.22
CA ILE A 987 39.91 24.69 -34.23
C ILE A 987 40.15 23.99 -35.56
N ASN A 988 41.39 23.97 -36.02
CA ASN A 988 41.83 23.22 -37.19
C ASN A 988 42.50 21.93 -36.70
N GLY A 989 41.70 21.03 -36.11
CA GLY A 989 42.17 19.82 -35.43
C GLY A 989 42.42 18.68 -36.42
N VAL A 990 43.64 18.16 -36.47
CA VAL A 990 43.99 16.95 -37.22
C VAL A 990 44.26 15.84 -36.21
N GLU A 991 43.30 14.95 -36.01
CA GLU A 991 43.63 13.55 -35.75
C GLU A 991 43.04 12.74 -36.91
N ASP A 992 43.88 11.90 -37.50
CA ASP A 992 43.51 11.05 -38.62
C ASP A 992 42.42 10.05 -38.15
N PRO A 993 41.21 10.09 -38.72
CA PRO A 993 40.13 9.17 -38.35
C PRO A 993 40.53 7.69 -38.45
N GLU A 994 41.47 7.34 -39.33
CA GLU A 994 42.01 5.97 -39.41
C GLU A 994 42.90 5.62 -38.21
N ALA A 995 43.67 6.58 -37.68
CA ALA A 995 44.48 6.38 -36.48
C ALA A 995 43.61 6.18 -35.23
N MET A 996 42.50 6.92 -35.10
CA MET A 996 41.53 6.73 -34.02
C MET A 996 40.90 5.33 -34.05
N ILE A 997 40.45 4.89 -35.24
CA ILE A 997 39.89 3.53 -35.43
C ILE A 997 40.92 2.45 -35.09
N ASN A 998 42.17 2.63 -35.51
CA ASN A 998 43.24 1.68 -35.19
C ASN A 998 43.52 1.59 -33.68
N ASN A 999 43.39 2.70 -32.96
CA ASN A 999 43.54 2.71 -31.50
C ASN A 999 42.39 1.97 -30.81
N ILE A 1000 41.13 2.15 -31.25
CA ILE A 1000 39.98 1.41 -30.70
C ILE A 1000 40.15 -0.10 -30.90
N ILE A 1001 40.50 -0.52 -32.13
CA ILE A 1001 40.75 -1.94 -32.42
C ILE A 1001 41.92 -2.49 -31.59
N LYS A 1002 42.94 -1.68 -31.33
CA LYS A 1002 44.07 -2.07 -30.48
C LYS A 1002 43.65 -2.25 -29.01
N SER A 1003 42.81 -1.36 -28.48
CA SER A 1003 42.26 -1.47 -27.13
C SER A 1003 41.41 -2.73 -26.97
N LEU A 1004 40.50 -3.00 -27.91
CA LEU A 1004 39.72 -4.24 -27.92
C LEU A 1004 40.61 -5.50 -27.86
N LYS A 1005 41.71 -5.52 -28.62
CA LYS A 1005 42.66 -6.65 -28.59
C LYS A 1005 43.32 -6.86 -27.24
N VAL A 1006 43.63 -5.77 -26.53
CA VAL A 1006 44.21 -5.85 -25.18
C VAL A 1006 43.19 -6.42 -24.21
N GLU A 1007 41.95 -5.97 -24.27
CA GLU A 1007 40.87 -6.44 -23.40
C GLU A 1007 40.49 -7.90 -23.66
N LEU A 1008 40.37 -8.30 -24.92
CA LEU A 1008 40.16 -9.71 -25.28
C LEU A 1008 41.33 -10.61 -24.85
N ALA A 1009 42.56 -10.09 -24.84
CA ALA A 1009 43.71 -10.83 -24.32
C ALA A 1009 43.63 -11.04 -22.80
N ASP A 1010 43.16 -10.05 -22.04
CA ASP A 1010 42.91 -10.17 -20.60
C ASP A 1010 41.80 -11.18 -20.30
N ILE A 1011 40.68 -11.10 -21.00
CA ILE A 1011 39.57 -12.06 -20.88
C ILE A 1011 40.05 -13.48 -21.16
N LYS A 1012 40.94 -13.69 -22.12
CA LYS A 1012 41.53 -15.00 -22.39
C LYS A 1012 42.38 -15.53 -21.23
N VAL A 1013 43.10 -14.67 -20.51
CA VAL A 1013 43.84 -15.05 -19.30
C VAL A 1013 42.86 -15.44 -18.20
N ARG A 1014 41.79 -14.66 -18.01
CA ARG A 1014 40.72 -14.97 -17.05
C ARG A 1014 40.01 -16.28 -17.36
N LEU A 1015 39.77 -16.59 -18.64
CA LEU A 1015 39.23 -17.88 -19.09
C LEU A 1015 40.11 -19.05 -18.67
N GLN A 1016 41.43 -18.92 -18.77
CA GLN A 1016 42.37 -19.97 -18.36
C GLN A 1016 42.41 -20.16 -16.84
N ALA A 1017 42.08 -19.13 -16.07
CA ALA A 1017 42.02 -19.17 -14.61
C ALA A 1017 40.65 -19.61 -14.08
N ALA A 1018 39.60 -19.57 -14.91
CA ALA A 1018 38.24 -19.92 -14.52
C ALA A 1018 38.13 -21.40 -14.11
N THR A 1019 37.57 -21.63 -12.93
CA THR A 1019 37.49 -22.95 -12.29
C THR A 1019 36.13 -23.62 -12.50
N ASN A 1020 35.09 -22.84 -12.77
CA ASN A 1020 33.71 -23.31 -12.93
C ASN A 1020 33.01 -22.70 -14.15
N ASP A 1021 31.87 -23.27 -14.53
CA ASP A 1021 31.15 -22.89 -15.75
C ASP A 1021 30.44 -21.54 -15.63
N SER A 1022 30.05 -21.13 -14.42
CA SER A 1022 29.46 -19.81 -14.19
C SER A 1022 30.45 -18.69 -14.50
N GLU A 1023 31.70 -18.81 -14.04
CA GLU A 1023 32.79 -17.88 -14.38
C GLU A 1023 33.02 -17.82 -15.89
N ARG A 1024 32.96 -18.95 -16.58
CA ARG A 1024 33.12 -19.02 -18.04
C ARG A 1024 31.96 -18.37 -18.80
N VAL A 1025 30.72 -18.53 -18.33
CA VAL A 1025 29.55 -17.86 -18.90
C VAL A 1025 29.65 -16.33 -18.71
N GLN A 1026 30.10 -15.86 -17.55
CA GLN A 1026 30.31 -14.43 -17.32
C GLN A 1026 31.32 -13.83 -18.31
N LEU A 1027 32.39 -14.56 -18.64
CA LEU A 1027 33.37 -14.10 -19.63
C LEU A 1027 32.78 -13.96 -21.04
N ILE A 1028 31.69 -14.66 -21.38
CA ILE A 1028 30.98 -14.45 -22.66
C ILE A 1028 30.33 -13.06 -22.68
N LEU A 1029 29.74 -12.63 -21.57
CA LEU A 1029 29.12 -11.31 -21.44
C LEU A 1029 30.18 -10.21 -21.54
N ASP A 1030 31.32 -10.37 -20.88
CA ASP A 1030 32.45 -9.43 -20.95
C ASP A 1030 32.97 -9.24 -22.39
N VAL A 1031 33.06 -10.32 -23.18
CA VAL A 1031 33.46 -10.26 -24.61
C VAL A 1031 32.44 -9.50 -25.46
N VAL A 1032 31.15 -9.70 -25.20
CA VAL A 1032 30.08 -9.02 -25.93
C VAL A 1032 30.07 -7.52 -25.59
N GLN A 1033 30.25 -7.17 -24.32
CA GLN A 1033 30.31 -5.78 -23.87
C GLN A 1033 31.47 -5.03 -24.51
N ALA A 1034 32.70 -5.56 -24.43
CA ALA A 1034 33.88 -4.94 -25.06
C ALA A 1034 33.71 -4.74 -26.58
N GLY A 1035 33.00 -5.68 -27.23
CA GLY A 1035 32.63 -5.59 -28.64
C GLY A 1035 31.66 -4.45 -28.96
N ASN A 1036 30.64 -4.27 -28.12
CA ASN A 1036 29.65 -3.19 -28.27
C ASN A 1036 30.28 -1.82 -28.02
N ASP A 1037 31.09 -1.67 -26.97
CA ASP A 1037 31.78 -0.41 -26.66
C ASP A 1037 32.69 0.03 -27.81
N SER A 1038 33.41 -0.91 -28.41
CA SER A 1038 34.25 -0.66 -29.58
C SER A 1038 33.44 -0.29 -30.83
N TYR A 1039 32.25 -0.88 -30.98
CA TYR A 1039 31.34 -0.58 -32.10
C TYR A 1039 30.81 0.86 -32.01
N ASP A 1040 30.39 1.29 -30.82
CA ASP A 1040 29.86 2.63 -30.59
C ASP A 1040 30.94 3.69 -30.81
N GLN A 1041 32.13 3.49 -30.25
CA GLN A 1041 33.27 4.40 -30.46
C GLN A 1041 33.65 4.54 -31.94
N ILE A 1042 33.59 3.45 -32.74
CA ILE A 1042 33.86 3.51 -34.20
C ILE A 1042 32.73 4.27 -34.93
N ASN A 1043 31.48 4.13 -34.48
CA ASN A 1043 30.35 4.80 -35.09
C ASN A 1043 30.35 6.31 -34.89
N GLU A 1044 30.93 6.80 -33.80
CA GLU A 1044 31.06 8.24 -33.50
C GLU A 1044 32.10 8.96 -34.36
N ILE A 1045 33.11 8.25 -34.89
CA ILE A 1045 34.19 8.86 -35.69
C ILE A 1045 33.67 9.29 -37.07
N ASP A 1046 33.88 10.54 -37.49
CA ASP A 1046 33.46 11.01 -38.83
C ASP A 1046 34.42 10.53 -39.94
N VAL A 1047 34.19 9.32 -40.46
CA VAL A 1047 34.94 8.70 -41.55
C VAL A 1047 34.02 8.00 -42.55
N SER A 1048 34.54 7.69 -43.75
CA SER A 1048 33.77 7.00 -44.79
C SER A 1048 33.15 5.68 -44.30
N LYS A 1049 31.92 5.41 -44.74
CA LYS A 1049 31.17 4.18 -44.40
C LYS A 1049 31.95 2.91 -44.73
N SER A 1050 32.79 2.93 -45.77
CA SER A 1050 33.64 1.80 -46.15
C SER A 1050 34.66 1.46 -45.06
N ILE A 1051 35.30 2.49 -44.47
CA ILE A 1051 36.29 2.33 -43.40
C ILE A 1051 35.60 1.87 -42.11
N LYS A 1052 34.47 2.48 -41.72
CA LYS A 1052 33.66 2.02 -40.56
C LYS A 1052 33.26 0.57 -40.69
N ASN A 1053 32.68 0.18 -41.83
CA ASN A 1053 32.22 -1.18 -42.06
C ASN A 1053 33.38 -2.19 -41.98
N LYS A 1054 34.56 -1.82 -42.47
CA LYS A 1054 35.76 -2.66 -42.36
C LYS A 1054 36.18 -2.84 -40.91
N ALA A 1055 36.20 -1.77 -40.12
CA ALA A 1055 36.56 -1.79 -38.70
C ALA A 1055 35.55 -2.58 -37.85
N ILE A 1056 34.24 -2.34 -38.04
CA ILE A 1056 33.15 -3.06 -37.39
C ILE A 1056 33.23 -4.56 -37.71
N LYS A 1057 33.56 -4.92 -38.95
CA LYS A 1057 33.77 -6.32 -39.33
C LYS A 1057 34.96 -6.94 -38.60
N ASP A 1058 36.03 -6.19 -38.38
CA ASP A 1058 37.20 -6.67 -37.61
C ASP A 1058 36.85 -6.88 -36.13
N VAL A 1059 36.14 -5.94 -35.50
CA VAL A 1059 35.58 -6.08 -34.14
C VAL A 1059 34.73 -7.34 -34.02
N LYS A 1060 33.75 -7.51 -34.93
CA LYS A 1060 32.86 -8.68 -34.93
C LYS A 1060 33.64 -9.99 -35.04
N ASN A 1061 34.63 -10.05 -35.92
CA ASN A 1061 35.44 -11.26 -36.10
C ASN A 1061 36.20 -11.61 -34.81
N GLN A 1062 36.78 -10.63 -34.13
CA GLN A 1062 37.55 -10.86 -32.90
C GLN A 1062 36.66 -11.29 -31.73
N VAL A 1063 35.51 -10.64 -31.56
CA VAL A 1063 34.47 -11.01 -30.58
C VAL A 1063 34.02 -12.46 -30.82
N THR A 1064 33.59 -12.79 -32.05
CA THR A 1064 33.16 -14.15 -32.41
C THR A 1064 34.24 -15.20 -32.16
N GLN A 1065 35.51 -14.89 -32.47
CA GLN A 1065 36.62 -15.81 -32.19
C GLN A 1065 36.78 -16.09 -30.70
N MET A 1066 36.70 -15.06 -29.84
CA MET A 1066 36.82 -15.24 -28.40
C MET A 1066 35.60 -15.96 -27.80
N THR A 1067 34.38 -15.60 -28.20
CA THR A 1067 33.17 -16.30 -27.77
C THR A 1067 33.22 -17.79 -28.11
N ASN A 1068 33.65 -18.14 -29.32
CA ASN A 1068 33.81 -19.55 -29.72
C ASN A 1068 34.89 -20.28 -28.91
N LEU A 1069 35.95 -19.58 -28.51
CA LEU A 1069 36.98 -20.14 -27.63
C LEU A 1069 36.40 -20.53 -26.27
N ILE A 1070 35.61 -19.63 -25.67
CA ILE A 1070 34.96 -19.84 -24.37
C ILE A 1070 33.93 -20.97 -24.45
N LEU A 1071 33.06 -20.96 -25.48
CA LEU A 1071 32.06 -22.01 -25.70
C LEU A 1071 32.72 -23.38 -25.90
N LYS A 1072 33.83 -23.45 -26.64
CA LYS A 1072 34.57 -24.70 -26.82
C LYS A 1072 35.16 -25.21 -25.50
N ASP A 1073 35.55 -24.31 -24.59
CA ASP A 1073 36.07 -24.69 -23.28
C ASP A 1073 34.95 -25.19 -22.36
N LEU A 1074 33.78 -24.54 -22.38
CA LEU A 1074 32.54 -24.96 -21.69
C LEU A 1074 32.04 -26.33 -22.15
N MET A 1075 32.21 -26.67 -23.42
CA MET A 1075 31.73 -27.94 -24.00
C MET A 1075 32.73 -29.10 -23.90
N LYS A 1076 33.84 -28.97 -23.15
CA LYS A 1076 34.75 -30.10 -22.89
C LYS A 1076 34.13 -31.03 -21.84
N PHE A 1077 33.40 -32.04 -22.31
CA PHE A 1077 33.00 -33.21 -21.52
C PHE A 1077 34.15 -34.18 -21.33
#